data_AF-A0A1B8TNR5-F1
#
_entry.id   AF-A0A1B8TNR5-F1
#
_cell.length_a   1.000
_cell.length_b   1.000
_cell.length_c   1.000
_cell.angle_alpha   90.00
_cell.angle_beta   90.00
_cell.angle_gamma   90.00
#
_symmetry.space_group_name_H-M   'P 1'
#
loop_
_entity.id
_entity.type
_entity.pdbx_description
1 polymer ?
#
loop_
_entity_poly.entity_id
_entity_poly.type
_entity_poly.pdbx_seq_one_letter_code
_entity_poly.pdbx_strand_id
1 'polypeptide(L)'
;MKFNTIILLGALFLLTTLSYGQIKLPRLISDGAILQRDTDLKIWGWASPKEKITFTFKGKNYKTKADKKGYWGFNLPPQKASGPFKMTFKGKNKISVNDILFGDVWLCSGQSNMVHQLDIHDVIYADEIKTANYSEIRHFKIPNTTNVYGPQEQLEGGIWQKAIGEEVRPFSAVAYFFAKKIYEKYHVPIGLVNASVGGSRIEAWIPEEGFKAYPNVQKIIEENRDPDFLKTLDELNKKQPASTSQPSDNGLIGEKKWYDPTFVPKNWRRINIPGYWEDQGIRDLNGIVWYRREFTIPDAMVGKEAKVYLGRIVDADEFYINGEKVGNKTYQYPQRRYKVSANILKKGKNVFVVRVTNYGGKGGFVPDKPYYLFTEKDTIDLKGYWSYKVGQVFNPKKRNSISEKEDQPRIRRMNYRGEPSILYNAMVAPFTNYSFKGVLWYQGESNTGNPKEYAGYMHTLADSWRTVFKSPNIPFIYAQLTNFMDVSYLPTESNWAELRDAQLKSLSIANSAMVVNIDLGEWNDIHPDDKKSVGERMALAGLKLAYNEDLVYSGPIYKSHKVEGNKITISFNHIGSGLMSKDGESISEFAIAGDDKEFVWAQAKIEGDKLIVWSDEVLNPKYIRYAWANNPYNPNFYNKEGLPASPFEIKL
;
A
#
# COMPACT_ATOMS: atom_id res chain seq x y z
N MET A 1 1.31 -32.67 -76.52
CA MET A 1 1.68 -31.93 -77.74
C MET A 1 1.96 -30.48 -77.33
N LYS A 2 3.25 -30.08 -77.37
CA LYS A 2 3.84 -28.71 -77.32
C LYS A 2 3.47 -27.78 -76.14
N PHE A 3 4.36 -27.00 -75.51
CA PHE A 3 5.81 -26.95 -75.26
C PHE A 3 6.04 -25.71 -74.35
N ASN A 4 7.13 -25.74 -73.57
CA ASN A 4 7.91 -24.61 -73.01
C ASN A 4 7.52 -23.99 -71.65
N THR A 5 8.31 -24.22 -70.59
CA THR A 5 9.49 -23.45 -70.10
C THR A 5 9.02 -22.38 -69.10
N ILE A 6 9.45 -22.36 -67.83
CA ILE A 6 10.67 -21.68 -67.36
C ILE A 6 10.96 -22.10 -65.91
N ILE A 7 12.19 -22.56 -65.67
CA ILE A 7 12.87 -22.62 -64.37
C ILE A 7 13.24 -21.19 -63.99
N LEU A 8 12.85 -20.72 -62.80
CA LEU A 8 13.44 -19.51 -62.21
C LEU A 8 13.80 -19.76 -60.74
N LEU A 9 15.10 -19.93 -60.50
CA LEU A 9 15.74 -19.72 -59.20
C LEU A 9 15.46 -18.27 -58.76
N GLY A 10 14.59 -18.10 -57.76
CA GLY A 10 14.43 -16.83 -57.05
C GLY A 10 15.25 -16.83 -55.78
N ALA A 11 16.44 -16.26 -55.83
CA ALA A 11 17.25 -15.94 -54.65
C ALA A 11 16.42 -15.05 -53.71
N LEU A 12 15.98 -15.61 -52.59
CA LEU A 12 15.34 -14.86 -51.52
C LEU A 12 16.42 -13.96 -50.88
N PHE A 13 16.41 -12.69 -51.27
CA PHE A 13 17.17 -11.63 -50.62
C PHE A 13 16.78 -11.61 -49.13
N LEU A 14 17.70 -12.07 -48.27
CA LEU A 14 17.73 -11.76 -46.86
C LEU A 14 17.84 -10.23 -46.71
N LEU A 15 16.69 -9.56 -46.69
CA LEU A 15 16.54 -8.23 -46.11
C LEU A 15 16.82 -8.34 -44.61
N THR A 16 18.11 -8.36 -44.28
CA THR A 16 18.57 -8.09 -42.91
C THR A 16 18.19 -6.64 -42.62
N THR A 17 17.11 -6.45 -41.89
CA THR A 17 16.85 -5.17 -41.23
C THR A 17 18.01 -4.97 -40.26
N LEU A 18 18.98 -4.13 -40.66
CA LEU A 18 19.98 -3.61 -39.75
C LEU A 18 19.24 -2.74 -38.72
N SER A 19 18.76 -3.38 -37.66
CA SER A 19 18.33 -2.68 -36.46
C SER A 19 19.53 -1.89 -35.94
N TYR A 20 19.50 -0.58 -36.13
CA TYR A 20 20.51 0.32 -35.59
C TYR A 20 20.33 0.35 -34.07
N GLY A 21 20.97 -0.57 -33.37
CA GLY A 21 21.03 -0.54 -31.90
C GLY A 21 21.69 0.75 -31.45
N GLN A 22 20.90 1.63 -30.85
CA GLN A 22 21.35 2.87 -30.22
C GLN A 22 21.61 2.61 -28.73
N ILE A 23 22.48 3.42 -28.10
CA ILE A 23 22.60 3.43 -26.63
C ILE A 23 21.22 3.65 -26.03
N LYS A 24 20.88 2.86 -25.02
CA LYS A 24 19.70 2.99 -24.16
C LYS A 24 20.13 2.90 -22.71
N LEU A 25 19.52 3.73 -21.86
CA LEU A 25 19.75 3.74 -20.42
C LEU A 25 18.58 3.06 -19.68
N PRO A 26 18.83 2.50 -18.49
CA PRO A 26 17.75 2.06 -17.61
C PRO A 26 16.89 3.26 -17.21
N ARG A 27 15.59 3.05 -17.01
CA ARG A 27 14.63 4.13 -16.77
C ARG A 27 14.96 5.01 -15.55
N LEU A 28 15.57 4.43 -14.51
CA LEU A 28 16.02 5.16 -13.31
C LEU A 28 17.17 6.14 -13.57
N ILE A 29 18.00 5.89 -14.59
CA ILE A 29 19.06 6.83 -15.01
C ILE A 29 18.45 7.74 -16.09
N SER A 30 17.68 8.72 -15.61
CA SER A 30 16.96 9.71 -16.42
C SER A 30 17.03 11.08 -15.76
N ASP A 31 16.52 12.10 -16.46
CA ASP A 31 16.57 13.49 -15.98
C ASP A 31 15.94 13.59 -14.59
N GLY A 32 16.59 14.35 -13.71
CA GLY A 32 16.15 14.51 -12.32
C GLY A 32 16.55 13.36 -11.37
N ALA A 33 17.30 12.34 -11.81
CA ALA A 33 17.67 11.23 -10.94
C ALA A 33 18.57 11.67 -9.76
N ILE A 34 18.40 10.99 -8.62
CA ILE A 34 19.30 11.08 -7.47
C ILE A 34 20.04 9.77 -7.34
N LEU A 35 21.37 9.78 -7.50
CA LEU A 35 22.21 8.60 -7.36
C LEU A 35 22.80 8.51 -5.93
N GLN A 36 22.99 7.29 -5.42
CA GLN A 36 23.52 7.09 -4.07
C GLN A 36 24.94 7.66 -3.94
N ARG A 37 25.14 8.52 -2.94
CA ARG A 37 26.45 9.07 -2.59
C ARG A 37 27.33 8.07 -1.83
N ASP A 38 28.61 8.41 -1.71
CA ASP A 38 29.58 7.75 -0.81
C ASP A 38 29.75 6.23 -1.04
N THR A 39 29.47 5.77 -2.27
CA THR A 39 29.69 4.39 -2.73
C THR A 39 30.11 4.37 -4.20
N ASP A 40 30.79 3.32 -4.63
CA ASP A 40 30.97 3.03 -6.05
C ASP A 40 29.60 2.83 -6.71
N LEU A 41 29.40 3.51 -7.84
CA LEU A 41 28.14 3.47 -8.59
C LEU A 41 28.33 2.78 -9.92
N LYS A 42 27.43 1.83 -10.21
CA LYS A 42 27.33 1.25 -11.54
C LYS A 42 26.45 2.14 -12.42
N ILE A 43 26.98 2.58 -13.54
CA ILE A 43 26.22 3.20 -14.63
C ILE A 43 26.18 2.21 -15.76
N TRP A 44 24.99 1.74 -16.15
CA TRP A 44 24.84 0.66 -17.13
C TRP A 44 23.80 1.00 -18.20
N GLY A 45 23.75 0.16 -19.22
CA GLY A 45 22.70 0.22 -20.23
C GLY A 45 22.92 -0.81 -21.33
N TRP A 46 22.26 -0.57 -22.45
CA TRP A 46 22.29 -1.42 -23.65
C TRP A 46 22.73 -0.60 -24.86
N ALA A 47 23.35 -1.24 -25.85
CA ALA A 47 23.73 -0.67 -27.14
C ALA A 47 23.89 -1.78 -28.19
N SER A 48 24.27 -1.45 -29.43
CA SER A 48 24.65 -2.49 -30.40
C SER A 48 25.81 -3.34 -29.84
N PRO A 49 25.87 -4.66 -30.09
CA PRO A 49 27.01 -5.47 -29.69
C PRO A 49 28.35 -4.90 -30.17
N LYS A 50 29.36 -4.90 -29.28
CA LYS A 50 30.71 -4.35 -29.52
C LYS A 50 30.77 -2.84 -29.77
N GLU A 51 29.67 -2.10 -29.62
CA GLU A 51 29.64 -0.65 -29.79
C GLU A 51 30.56 0.04 -28.77
N LYS A 52 31.37 0.99 -29.24
CA LYS A 52 32.22 1.82 -28.37
C LYS A 52 31.38 2.95 -27.77
N ILE A 53 31.44 3.08 -26.45
CA ILE A 53 30.65 4.06 -25.70
C ILE A 53 31.59 4.94 -24.90
N THR A 54 31.39 6.25 -24.99
CA THR A 54 32.07 7.25 -24.18
C THR A 54 31.08 7.89 -23.22
N PHE A 55 31.36 7.83 -21.92
CA PHE A 55 30.60 8.50 -20.87
C PHE A 55 31.40 9.71 -20.39
N THR A 56 30.80 10.89 -20.40
CA THR A 56 31.39 12.13 -19.92
C THR A 56 30.67 12.61 -18.67
N PHE A 57 31.44 12.84 -17.61
CA PHE A 57 30.95 13.35 -16.33
C PHE A 57 32.02 14.20 -15.64
N LYS A 58 31.64 15.40 -15.16
CA LYS A 58 32.56 16.39 -14.54
C LYS A 58 33.84 16.62 -15.37
N GLY A 59 33.69 16.75 -16.69
CA GLY A 59 34.81 16.95 -17.63
C GLY A 59 35.69 15.71 -17.89
N LYS A 60 35.48 14.60 -17.17
CA LYS A 60 36.22 13.34 -17.37
C LYS A 60 35.50 12.45 -18.38
N ASN A 61 36.29 11.76 -19.20
CA ASN A 61 35.80 10.80 -20.19
C ASN A 61 36.15 9.37 -19.78
N TYR A 62 35.13 8.53 -19.69
CA TYR A 62 35.21 7.10 -19.47
C TYR A 62 34.86 6.38 -20.78
N LYS A 63 35.57 5.30 -21.11
CA LYS A 63 35.34 4.54 -22.35
C LYS A 63 35.09 3.08 -22.03
N THR A 64 34.08 2.49 -22.66
CA THR A 64 33.76 1.06 -22.58
C THR A 64 33.29 0.54 -23.93
N LYS A 65 33.03 -0.76 -24.01
CA LYS A 65 32.34 -1.38 -25.16
C LYS A 65 31.17 -2.22 -24.67
N ALA A 66 30.08 -2.22 -25.43
CA ALA A 66 29.02 -3.18 -25.22
C ALA A 66 29.51 -4.61 -25.50
N ASP A 67 29.05 -5.57 -24.71
CA ASP A 67 29.40 -6.98 -24.85
C ASP A 67 28.69 -7.62 -26.07
N LYS A 68 28.75 -8.96 -26.18
CA LYS A 68 28.11 -9.69 -27.29
C LYS A 68 26.58 -9.64 -27.25
N LYS A 69 25.99 -9.42 -26.07
CA LYS A 69 24.53 -9.30 -25.86
C LYS A 69 24.06 -7.85 -25.88
N GLY A 70 24.98 -6.88 -25.94
CA GLY A 70 24.70 -5.46 -26.01
C GLY A 70 24.75 -4.74 -24.66
N TYR A 71 25.08 -5.41 -23.55
CA TYR A 71 25.20 -4.75 -22.25
C TYR A 71 26.52 -4.01 -22.12
N TRP A 72 26.50 -2.88 -21.44
CA TRP A 72 27.69 -2.13 -21.08
C TRP A 72 27.57 -1.57 -19.67
N GLY A 73 28.72 -1.22 -19.08
CA GLY A 73 28.76 -0.59 -17.77
C GLY A 73 30.02 0.25 -17.55
N PHE A 74 29.90 1.21 -16.66
CA PHE A 74 30.98 1.99 -16.05
C PHE A 74 30.87 1.91 -14.53
N ASN A 75 32.01 1.90 -13.86
CA ASN A 75 32.08 2.14 -12.43
C ASN A 75 32.47 3.60 -12.23
N LEU A 76 31.57 4.35 -11.60
CA LEU A 76 31.81 5.73 -11.20
C LEU A 76 32.25 5.72 -9.72
N PRO A 77 33.41 6.31 -9.39
CA PRO A 77 33.91 6.34 -8.01
C PRO A 77 32.95 7.13 -7.10
N PRO A 78 33.03 6.95 -5.77
CA PRO A 78 32.16 7.62 -4.81
C PRO A 78 32.06 9.12 -5.04
N GLN A 79 30.84 9.63 -5.01
CA GLN A 79 30.55 11.06 -5.10
C GLN A 79 30.00 11.55 -3.76
N LYS A 80 30.45 12.71 -3.31
CA LYS A 80 29.83 13.42 -2.19
C LYS A 80 28.46 13.95 -2.58
N ALA A 81 27.60 14.20 -1.59
CA ALA A 81 26.34 14.91 -1.77
C ALA A 81 26.57 16.23 -2.53
N SER A 82 25.99 16.35 -3.72
CA SER A 82 26.19 17.51 -4.61
C SER A 82 25.35 17.42 -5.88
N GLY A 83 25.28 18.52 -6.63
CA GLY A 83 24.61 18.64 -7.93
C GLY A 83 24.00 20.04 -8.09
N PRO A 84 23.20 20.28 -9.14
CA PRO A 84 22.91 19.36 -10.24
C PRO A 84 24.08 19.16 -11.20
N PHE A 85 24.20 17.95 -11.76
CA PHE A 85 25.17 17.60 -12.80
C PHE A 85 24.52 17.14 -14.09
N LYS A 86 25.35 17.04 -15.13
CA LYS A 86 25.02 16.45 -16.43
C LYS A 86 25.89 15.22 -16.69
N MET A 87 25.26 14.14 -17.15
CA MET A 87 25.91 12.96 -17.68
C MET A 87 25.68 12.88 -19.19
N THR A 88 26.72 12.65 -19.99
CA THR A 88 26.59 12.52 -21.45
C THR A 88 27.15 11.19 -21.91
N PHE A 89 26.40 10.46 -22.72
CA PHE A 89 26.78 9.19 -23.32
C PHE A 89 26.87 9.37 -24.84
N LYS A 90 27.98 8.95 -25.44
CA LYS A 90 28.22 9.06 -26.88
C LYS A 90 28.68 7.71 -27.45
N GLY A 91 27.94 7.21 -28.43
CA GLY A 91 28.25 6.07 -29.27
C GLY A 91 27.79 6.38 -30.69
N LYS A 92 26.95 5.51 -31.27
CA LYS A 92 26.24 5.79 -32.52
C LYS A 92 25.19 6.90 -32.38
N ASN A 93 24.63 7.06 -31.18
CA ASN A 93 23.79 8.18 -30.78
C ASN A 93 24.41 8.93 -29.59
N LYS A 94 23.81 10.08 -29.23
CA LYS A 94 24.19 10.86 -28.06
C LYS A 94 22.99 10.99 -27.12
N ILE A 95 23.16 10.60 -25.86
CA ILE A 95 22.17 10.80 -24.78
C ILE A 95 22.75 11.77 -23.77
N SER A 96 21.95 12.70 -23.28
CA SER A 96 22.28 13.54 -22.13
C SER A 96 21.26 13.31 -21.05
N VAL A 97 21.74 13.13 -19.83
CA VAL A 97 20.92 13.07 -18.61
C VAL A 97 21.26 14.29 -17.76
N ASN A 98 20.26 15.11 -17.46
CA ASN A 98 20.40 16.40 -16.81
C ASN A 98 19.83 16.37 -15.38
N ASP A 99 20.18 17.39 -14.59
CA ASP A 99 19.67 17.58 -13.23
C ASP A 99 19.95 16.36 -12.33
N ILE A 100 21.15 15.78 -12.41
CA ILE A 100 21.55 14.65 -11.56
C ILE A 100 22.06 15.15 -10.22
N LEU A 101 21.47 14.67 -9.12
CA LEU A 101 21.99 14.87 -7.77
C LEU A 101 22.67 13.60 -7.25
N PHE A 102 23.62 13.76 -6.34
CA PHE A 102 24.13 12.67 -5.50
C PHE A 102 23.62 12.88 -4.08
N GLY A 103 23.04 11.84 -3.49
CA GLY A 103 22.33 11.93 -2.22
C GLY A 103 22.07 10.57 -1.59
N ASP A 104 21.20 10.50 -0.60
CA ASP A 104 20.81 9.25 0.05
C ASP A 104 19.54 8.69 -0.62
N VAL A 105 19.63 7.49 -1.19
CA VAL A 105 18.55 6.88 -1.99
C VAL A 105 17.92 5.71 -1.23
N TRP A 106 16.61 5.73 -1.09
CA TRP A 106 15.83 4.74 -0.34
C TRP A 106 14.89 3.97 -1.26
N LEU A 107 14.90 2.64 -1.12
CA LEU A 107 13.94 1.77 -1.78
C LEU A 107 12.69 1.65 -0.91
N CYS A 108 11.55 2.13 -1.40
CA CYS A 108 10.26 2.09 -0.72
C CYS A 108 9.39 0.99 -1.35
N SER A 109 8.90 0.04 -0.55
CA SER A 109 8.12 -1.09 -1.08
C SER A 109 7.06 -1.61 -0.10
N GLY A 110 6.23 -2.52 -0.60
CA GLY A 110 5.11 -3.12 0.11
C GLY A 110 3.79 -2.87 -0.62
N GLN A 111 2.73 -2.61 0.15
CA GLN A 111 1.37 -2.52 -0.38
C GLN A 111 0.72 -1.14 -0.22
N SER A 112 -0.61 -1.09 -0.16
CA SER A 112 -1.41 0.13 -0.28
C SER A 112 -0.99 1.23 0.69
N ASN A 113 -0.65 0.91 1.93
CA ASN A 113 -0.18 1.92 2.89
C ASN A 113 1.17 2.57 2.52
N MET A 114 2.05 1.87 1.79
CA MET A 114 3.23 2.48 1.14
C MET A 114 2.87 3.19 -0.18
N VAL A 115 1.83 2.75 -0.88
CA VAL A 115 1.39 3.37 -2.15
C VAL A 115 0.74 4.73 -1.92
N HIS A 116 -0.08 4.85 -0.87
CA HIS A 116 -1.00 5.96 -0.67
C HIS A 116 -0.31 7.31 -0.82
N GLN A 117 -0.85 8.09 -1.75
CA GLN A 117 -0.24 9.33 -2.18
C GLN A 117 -0.75 10.51 -1.34
N LEU A 118 0.02 11.59 -1.25
CA LEU A 118 -0.45 12.82 -0.61
C LEU A 118 -1.78 13.30 -1.22
N ASP A 119 -2.01 13.09 -2.52
CA ASP A 119 -3.27 13.42 -3.19
C ASP A 119 -4.51 12.74 -2.58
N ILE A 120 -4.37 11.50 -2.10
CA ILE A 120 -5.47 10.76 -1.46
C ILE A 120 -5.81 11.39 -0.10
N HIS A 121 -4.81 11.98 0.54
CA HIS A 121 -4.88 12.57 1.87
C HIS A 121 -4.85 14.11 1.81
N ASP A 122 -5.25 14.70 0.67
CA ASP A 122 -5.13 16.13 0.38
C ASP A 122 -5.91 17.05 1.31
N VAL A 123 -6.93 16.54 2.00
CA VAL A 123 -7.66 17.28 3.04
C VAL A 123 -6.79 17.49 4.28
N ILE A 124 -6.09 16.45 4.73
CA ILE A 124 -5.29 16.48 5.95
C ILE A 124 -3.93 17.13 5.69
N TYR A 125 -3.37 16.92 4.49
CA TYR A 125 -2.07 17.46 4.10
C TYR A 125 -2.18 18.63 3.11
N ALA A 126 -3.28 19.38 3.11
CA ALA A 126 -3.51 20.50 2.20
C ALA A 126 -2.38 21.54 2.27
N ASP A 127 -2.02 21.95 3.49
CA ASP A 127 -0.97 22.95 3.71
C ASP A 127 0.42 22.42 3.37
N GLU A 128 0.69 21.14 3.69
CA GLU A 128 1.94 20.47 3.33
C GLU A 128 2.13 20.44 1.80
N ILE A 129 1.10 20.05 1.05
CA ILE A 129 1.13 20.05 -0.43
C ILE A 129 1.34 21.47 -0.96
N LYS A 130 0.59 22.44 -0.44
CA LYS A 130 0.66 23.83 -0.91
C LYS A 130 2.03 24.48 -0.68
N THR A 131 2.68 24.15 0.43
CA THR A 131 3.93 24.79 0.87
C THR A 131 5.19 23.98 0.57
N ALA A 132 5.04 22.74 0.08
CA ALA A 132 6.18 21.87 -0.26
C ALA A 132 7.16 22.59 -1.18
N ASN A 133 8.42 22.72 -0.76
CA ASN A 133 9.47 23.38 -1.53
C ASN A 133 10.82 22.69 -1.35
N TYR A 134 10.84 21.38 -1.59
CA TYR A 134 12.00 20.51 -1.38
C TYR A 134 12.45 19.88 -2.70
N SER A 135 13.02 20.67 -3.62
CA SER A 135 13.42 20.20 -4.96
C SER A 135 14.49 19.10 -4.96
N GLU A 136 15.18 18.90 -3.83
CA GLU A 136 16.20 17.87 -3.61
C GLU A 136 15.63 16.59 -2.98
N ILE A 137 14.34 16.58 -2.62
CA ILE A 137 13.60 15.35 -2.35
C ILE A 137 12.89 14.95 -3.64
N ARG A 138 13.23 13.76 -4.17
CA ARG A 138 12.68 13.30 -5.44
C ARG A 138 12.16 11.88 -5.35
N HIS A 139 11.02 11.64 -5.99
CA HIS A 139 10.33 10.36 -5.99
C HIS A 139 10.23 9.80 -7.40
N PHE A 140 10.56 8.51 -7.53
CA PHE A 140 10.38 7.73 -8.74
C PHE A 140 9.38 6.61 -8.42
N LYS A 141 8.11 6.79 -8.81
CA LYS A 141 7.12 5.72 -8.73
C LYS A 141 7.30 4.74 -9.88
N ILE A 142 7.53 3.48 -9.55
CA ILE A 142 7.54 2.40 -10.53
C ILE A 142 6.09 2.05 -10.89
N PRO A 143 5.72 1.99 -12.18
CA PRO A 143 4.39 1.57 -12.61
C PRO A 143 4.06 0.16 -12.14
N ASN A 144 2.79 -0.09 -11.81
CA ASN A 144 2.34 -1.41 -11.41
C ASN A 144 2.36 -2.34 -12.63
N THR A 145 3.31 -3.26 -12.65
CA THR A 145 3.43 -4.31 -13.68
C THR A 145 3.71 -5.65 -13.00
N THR A 146 3.44 -6.74 -13.70
CA THR A 146 3.52 -8.12 -13.22
C THR A 146 4.14 -8.99 -14.29
N ASN A 147 5.04 -9.91 -13.92
CA ASN A 147 5.54 -10.91 -14.87
C ASN A 147 5.63 -12.31 -14.26
N VAL A 148 4.83 -13.23 -14.81
CA VAL A 148 4.81 -14.66 -14.44
C VAL A 148 6.08 -15.40 -14.89
N TYR A 149 6.67 -15.00 -16.03
CA TYR A 149 7.71 -15.81 -16.70
C TYR A 149 9.10 -15.66 -16.07
N GLY A 150 9.38 -14.54 -15.40
CA GLY A 150 10.68 -14.33 -14.75
C GLY A 150 11.15 -12.87 -14.74
N PRO A 151 12.36 -12.62 -14.23
CA PRO A 151 12.92 -11.28 -14.12
C PRO A 151 12.94 -10.50 -15.44
N GLN A 152 12.43 -9.26 -15.42
CA GLN A 152 12.52 -8.31 -16.52
C GLN A 152 13.83 -7.51 -16.43
N GLU A 153 14.30 -7.03 -17.58
CA GLU A 153 15.52 -6.22 -17.67
C GLU A 153 15.27 -4.72 -17.57
N GLN A 154 14.05 -4.26 -17.88
CA GLN A 154 13.68 -2.85 -17.91
C GLN A 154 12.33 -2.61 -17.25
N LEU A 155 12.21 -1.42 -16.67
CA LEU A 155 10.93 -0.89 -16.20
C LEU A 155 10.12 -0.38 -17.39
N GLU A 156 8.81 -0.61 -17.37
CA GLU A 156 7.87 -0.13 -18.39
C GLU A 156 7.71 1.40 -18.41
N GLY A 157 8.06 2.08 -17.31
CA GLY A 157 7.92 3.52 -17.20
C GLY A 157 8.36 4.09 -15.85
N GLY A 158 7.85 5.28 -15.53
CA GLY A 158 8.21 6.07 -14.36
C GLY A 158 9.03 7.31 -14.71
N ILE A 159 8.97 8.33 -13.85
CA ILE A 159 9.71 9.59 -13.97
C ILE A 159 10.13 10.04 -12.57
N TRP A 160 11.22 10.80 -12.48
CA TRP A 160 11.61 11.47 -11.25
C TRP A 160 10.77 12.74 -11.08
N GLN A 161 10.07 12.85 -9.96
CA GLN A 161 9.26 14.01 -9.59
C GLN A 161 9.89 14.72 -8.39
N LYS A 162 9.77 16.04 -8.34
CA LYS A 162 10.30 16.87 -7.25
C LYS A 162 9.21 17.12 -6.21
N ALA A 163 9.60 17.26 -4.95
CA ALA A 163 8.67 17.59 -3.89
C ALA A 163 8.42 19.11 -3.81
N ILE A 164 7.81 19.68 -4.86
CA ILE A 164 7.50 21.12 -4.96
C ILE A 164 6.02 21.36 -5.31
N GLY A 165 5.32 22.14 -4.49
CA GLY A 165 3.91 22.49 -4.66
C GLY A 165 3.04 21.30 -5.09
N GLU A 166 2.30 21.49 -6.18
CA GLU A 166 1.39 20.47 -6.73
C GLU A 166 2.11 19.21 -7.27
N GLU A 167 3.41 19.27 -7.59
CA GLU A 167 4.18 18.10 -8.06
C GLU A 167 4.39 17.05 -6.96
N VAL A 168 4.23 17.41 -5.68
CA VAL A 168 4.39 16.46 -4.56
C VAL A 168 3.18 15.53 -4.41
N ARG A 169 2.02 15.88 -4.97
CA ARG A 169 0.77 15.11 -4.82
C ARG A 169 0.91 13.61 -5.07
N PRO A 170 1.64 13.14 -6.11
CA PRO A 170 1.77 11.71 -6.40
C PRO A 170 2.77 10.97 -5.50
N PHE A 171 3.46 11.66 -4.59
CA PHE A 171 4.41 11.03 -3.67
C PHE A 171 3.66 10.14 -2.70
N SER A 172 4.24 8.97 -2.40
CA SER A 172 3.85 8.20 -1.22
C SER A 172 3.96 9.09 0.02
N ALA A 173 2.87 9.25 0.76
CA ALA A 173 2.84 10.13 1.92
C ALA A 173 3.80 9.65 3.01
N VAL A 174 3.85 8.34 3.28
CA VAL A 174 4.80 7.75 4.24
C VAL A 174 6.25 8.04 3.84
N ALA A 175 6.60 7.75 2.58
CA ALA A 175 7.97 7.96 2.09
C ALA A 175 8.35 9.45 2.03
N TYR A 176 7.38 10.33 1.73
CA TYR A 176 7.57 11.77 1.73
C TYR A 176 7.93 12.29 3.13
N PHE A 177 7.13 11.96 4.15
CA PHE A 177 7.40 12.43 5.52
C PHE A 177 8.67 11.82 6.10
N PHE A 178 9.00 10.59 5.72
CA PHE A 178 10.31 9.99 6.01
C PHE A 178 11.46 10.85 5.43
N ALA A 179 11.40 11.14 4.13
CA ALA A 179 12.44 11.87 3.43
C ALA A 179 12.56 13.31 3.93
N LYS A 180 11.43 13.98 4.14
CA LYS A 180 11.37 15.35 4.68
C LYS A 180 12.08 15.43 6.03
N LYS A 181 11.77 14.52 6.96
CA LYS A 181 12.37 14.51 8.29
C LYS A 181 13.90 14.34 8.27
N ILE A 182 14.42 13.50 7.38
CA ILE A 182 15.87 13.31 7.21
C ILE A 182 16.50 14.52 6.52
N TYR A 183 15.84 15.03 5.46
CA TYR A 183 16.33 16.19 4.70
C TYR A 183 16.43 17.44 5.58
N GLU A 184 15.43 17.70 6.43
CA GLU A 184 15.44 18.85 7.35
C GLU A 184 16.59 18.81 8.35
N LYS A 185 17.15 17.63 8.65
CA LYS A 185 18.30 17.48 9.55
C LYS A 185 19.64 17.66 8.83
N TYR A 186 19.80 17.07 7.64
CA TYR A 186 21.12 17.00 6.97
C TYR A 186 21.27 17.87 5.73
N HIS A 187 20.16 18.32 5.13
CA HIS A 187 20.14 19.02 3.84
C HIS A 187 20.90 18.28 2.73
N VAL A 188 20.80 16.93 2.73
CA VAL A 188 21.36 16.06 1.70
C VAL A 188 20.22 15.62 0.78
N PRO A 189 20.38 15.64 -0.57
CA PRO A 189 19.33 15.18 -1.47
C PRO A 189 18.83 13.77 -1.14
N ILE A 190 17.51 13.57 -1.17
CA ILE A 190 16.88 12.28 -0.84
C ILE A 190 16.14 11.74 -2.05
N GLY A 191 16.58 10.58 -2.55
CA GLY A 191 15.91 9.85 -3.62
C GLY A 191 14.99 8.76 -3.07
N LEU A 192 13.75 8.70 -3.55
CA LEU A 192 12.78 7.68 -3.17
C LEU A 192 12.41 6.85 -4.40
N VAL A 193 12.94 5.62 -4.51
CA VAL A 193 12.52 4.67 -5.55
C VAL A 193 11.39 3.82 -4.98
N ASN A 194 10.19 3.93 -5.53
CA ASN A 194 9.00 3.32 -4.94
C ASN A 194 8.42 2.19 -5.81
N ALA A 195 8.65 0.95 -5.37
CA ALA A 195 8.09 -0.27 -5.91
C ALA A 195 7.02 -0.80 -4.95
N SER A 196 5.79 -0.30 -5.01
CA SER A 196 4.70 -0.75 -4.12
C SER A 196 3.38 -0.93 -4.86
N VAL A 197 2.59 -1.93 -4.46
CA VAL A 197 1.33 -2.31 -5.11
C VAL A 197 0.27 -2.68 -4.07
N GLY A 198 -0.86 -1.98 -4.10
CA GLY A 198 -2.00 -2.25 -3.22
C GLY A 198 -2.54 -3.67 -3.36
N GLY A 199 -2.81 -4.31 -2.22
CA GLY A 199 -3.31 -5.68 -2.13
C GLY A 199 -2.26 -6.77 -2.37
N SER A 200 -0.97 -6.42 -2.49
CA SER A 200 0.09 -7.42 -2.66
C SER A 200 0.40 -8.19 -1.39
N ARG A 201 0.81 -9.45 -1.56
CA ARG A 201 1.35 -10.28 -0.48
C ARG A 201 2.89 -10.24 -0.51
N ILE A 202 3.54 -10.50 0.62
CA ILE A 202 5.02 -10.44 0.72
C ILE A 202 5.70 -11.37 -0.30
N GLU A 203 5.11 -12.53 -0.57
CA GLU A 203 5.64 -13.55 -1.46
C GLU A 203 5.87 -13.01 -2.88
N ALA A 204 5.04 -12.06 -3.34
CA ALA A 204 5.16 -11.48 -4.66
C ALA A 204 6.44 -10.66 -4.88
N TRP A 205 7.08 -10.22 -3.80
CA TRP A 205 8.25 -9.34 -3.79
C TRP A 205 9.58 -10.06 -3.57
N ILE A 206 9.52 -11.36 -3.30
CA ILE A 206 10.69 -12.21 -3.07
C ILE A 206 11.11 -12.82 -4.42
N PRO A 207 12.40 -12.81 -4.79
CA PRO A 207 12.88 -13.56 -5.95
C PRO A 207 12.63 -15.07 -5.79
N GLU A 208 12.44 -15.78 -6.89
CA GLU A 208 12.24 -17.23 -6.87
C GLU A 208 13.32 -18.00 -6.09
N GLU A 209 14.57 -17.57 -6.18
CA GLU A 209 15.70 -18.16 -5.49
C GLU A 209 15.60 -18.07 -3.96
N GLY A 210 14.80 -17.13 -3.43
CA GLY A 210 14.51 -16.99 -2.01
C GLY A 210 13.61 -18.12 -1.48
N PHE A 211 12.83 -18.79 -2.33
CA PHE A 211 11.85 -19.79 -1.90
C PHE A 211 12.39 -21.21 -1.77
N LYS A 212 13.72 -21.41 -1.73
CA LYS A 212 14.33 -22.75 -1.60
C LYS A 212 13.86 -23.53 -0.37
N ALA A 213 13.55 -22.83 0.73
CA ALA A 213 13.02 -23.43 1.96
C ALA A 213 11.49 -23.67 1.93
N TYR A 214 10.81 -23.29 0.84
CA TYR A 214 9.35 -23.33 0.72
C TYR A 214 8.92 -24.10 -0.54
N PRO A 215 9.03 -25.44 -0.58
CA PRO A 215 8.70 -26.26 -1.75
C PRO A 215 7.28 -26.04 -2.29
N ASN A 216 6.32 -25.82 -1.39
CA ASN A 216 4.93 -25.53 -1.77
C ASN A 216 4.81 -24.21 -2.57
N VAL A 217 5.63 -23.21 -2.22
CA VAL A 217 5.67 -21.93 -2.94
C VAL A 217 6.36 -22.10 -4.29
N GLN A 218 7.44 -22.89 -4.37
CA GLN A 218 8.10 -23.21 -5.64
C GLN A 218 7.15 -23.90 -6.62
N LYS A 219 6.35 -24.86 -6.15
CA LYS A 219 5.31 -25.50 -6.97
C LYS A 219 4.28 -24.51 -7.51
N ILE A 220 3.90 -23.50 -6.72
CA ILE A 220 2.99 -22.42 -7.18
C ILE A 220 3.67 -21.58 -8.27
N ILE A 221 4.97 -21.30 -8.15
CA ILE A 221 5.73 -20.55 -9.17
C ILE A 221 5.80 -21.35 -10.49
N GLU A 222 6.05 -22.66 -10.41
CA GLU A 222 6.05 -23.55 -11.57
C GLU A 222 4.67 -23.60 -12.25
N GLU A 223 3.61 -23.79 -11.47
CA GLU A 223 2.22 -23.77 -11.97
C GLU A 223 1.86 -22.42 -12.60
N ASN A 224 2.29 -21.29 -12.00
CA ASN A 224 2.06 -19.94 -12.53
C ASN A 224 2.65 -19.73 -13.93
N ARG A 225 3.64 -20.54 -14.33
CA ARG A 225 4.30 -20.49 -15.65
C ARG A 225 3.77 -21.53 -16.63
N ASP A 226 2.97 -22.48 -16.16
CA ASP A 226 2.41 -23.54 -16.98
C ASP A 226 1.46 -22.95 -18.05
N PRO A 227 1.76 -23.09 -19.35
CA PRO A 227 0.89 -22.61 -20.42
C PRO A 227 -0.53 -23.18 -20.36
N ASP A 228 -0.70 -24.43 -19.92
CA ASP A 228 -2.02 -25.07 -19.83
C ASP A 228 -2.83 -24.48 -18.68
N PHE A 229 -2.19 -24.18 -17.55
CA PHE A 229 -2.82 -23.46 -16.45
C PHE A 229 -3.22 -22.04 -16.87
N LEU A 230 -2.33 -21.29 -17.52
CA LEU A 230 -2.61 -19.93 -18.00
C LEU A 230 -3.74 -19.90 -19.03
N LYS A 231 -3.76 -20.87 -19.96
CA LYS A 231 -4.85 -21.04 -20.92
C LYS A 231 -6.17 -21.34 -20.22
N THR A 232 -6.15 -22.23 -19.22
CA THR A 232 -7.33 -22.55 -18.41
C THR A 232 -7.87 -21.31 -17.69
N LEU A 233 -6.99 -20.47 -17.13
CA LEU A 233 -7.38 -19.21 -16.50
C LEU A 233 -8.00 -18.22 -17.50
N ASP A 234 -7.43 -18.09 -18.70
CA ASP A 234 -7.98 -17.23 -19.76
C ASP A 234 -9.37 -17.71 -20.20
N GLU A 235 -9.56 -19.04 -20.37
CA GLU A 235 -10.87 -19.63 -20.66
C GLU A 235 -11.88 -19.39 -19.53
N LEU A 236 -11.48 -19.52 -18.26
CA LEU A 236 -12.32 -19.23 -17.10
C LEU A 236 -12.71 -17.75 -17.02
N ASN A 237 -11.79 -16.84 -17.34
CA ASN A 237 -12.04 -15.40 -17.37
C ASN A 237 -12.97 -15.02 -18.53
N LYS A 238 -12.81 -15.64 -19.71
CA LYS A 238 -13.73 -15.46 -20.86
C LYS A 238 -15.13 -16.03 -20.61
N LYS A 239 -15.23 -17.09 -19.80
CA LYS A 239 -16.52 -17.70 -19.39
C LYS A 239 -17.21 -16.97 -18.24
N GLN A 240 -16.60 -15.96 -17.61
CA GLN A 240 -17.39 -15.04 -16.80
C GLN A 240 -18.34 -14.32 -17.75
N PRO A 241 -19.66 -14.49 -17.59
CA PRO A 241 -20.61 -13.94 -18.56
C PRO A 241 -20.40 -12.43 -18.62
N ALA A 242 -20.16 -11.91 -19.83
CA ALA A 242 -20.48 -10.53 -20.12
C ALA A 242 -21.90 -10.32 -19.61
N SER A 243 -22.08 -9.37 -18.70
CA SER A 243 -23.38 -9.02 -18.11
C SER A 243 -24.33 -8.52 -19.21
N THR A 244 -24.90 -9.44 -19.98
CA THR A 244 -25.91 -9.17 -21.01
C THR A 244 -27.33 -9.42 -20.50
N SER A 245 -27.52 -9.70 -19.21
CA SER A 245 -28.86 -9.56 -18.62
C SER A 245 -29.22 -8.08 -18.65
N GLN A 246 -30.38 -7.73 -19.24
CA GLN A 246 -31.01 -6.43 -19.01
C GLN A 246 -30.92 -6.07 -17.52
N PRO A 247 -30.72 -4.78 -17.16
CA PRO A 247 -30.57 -4.40 -15.77
C PRO A 247 -31.80 -4.89 -15.00
N SER A 248 -31.60 -5.83 -14.07
CA SER A 248 -32.62 -6.30 -13.12
C SER A 248 -32.80 -5.33 -11.95
N ASP A 249 -32.08 -4.21 -12.00
CA ASP A 249 -32.20 -3.08 -11.09
C ASP A 249 -33.48 -2.30 -11.39
N ASN A 250 -34.46 -2.44 -10.50
CA ASN A 250 -35.74 -1.73 -10.58
C ASN A 250 -35.59 -0.20 -10.70
N GLY A 251 -34.45 0.36 -10.28
CA GLY A 251 -34.15 1.79 -10.45
C GLY A 251 -33.82 2.22 -11.88
N LEU A 252 -33.57 1.27 -12.79
CA LEU A 252 -33.17 1.52 -14.17
C LEU A 252 -34.20 1.07 -15.22
N ILE A 253 -35.20 0.26 -14.85
CA ILE A 253 -36.15 -0.37 -15.79
C ILE A 253 -37.39 0.50 -16.08
N GLY A 254 -37.85 1.28 -15.10
CA GLY A 254 -39.08 2.08 -15.23
C GLY A 254 -38.96 3.22 -16.26
N GLU A 255 -40.11 3.71 -16.74
CA GLU A 255 -40.21 4.87 -17.65
C GLU A 255 -39.37 6.05 -17.17
N LYS A 256 -39.46 6.34 -15.86
CA LYS A 256 -38.56 7.26 -15.15
C LYS A 256 -37.63 6.48 -14.25
N LYS A 257 -36.33 6.64 -14.50
CA LYS A 257 -35.26 6.08 -13.65
C LYS A 257 -35.28 6.76 -12.29
N TRP A 258 -34.84 6.06 -11.24
CA TRP A 258 -34.95 6.61 -9.87
C TRP A 258 -34.05 7.80 -9.59
N TYR A 259 -33.03 8.05 -10.43
CA TYR A 259 -32.22 9.27 -10.38
C TYR A 259 -32.88 10.48 -11.06
N ASP A 260 -33.95 10.28 -11.85
CA ASP A 260 -34.64 11.37 -12.55
C ASP A 260 -35.26 12.36 -11.55
N PRO A 261 -35.06 13.69 -11.72
CA PRO A 261 -35.57 14.68 -10.77
C PRO A 261 -37.11 14.72 -10.72
N THR A 262 -37.79 14.26 -11.77
CA THR A 262 -39.25 14.18 -11.87
C THR A 262 -39.83 12.83 -11.45
N PHE A 263 -38.99 11.89 -11.01
CA PHE A 263 -39.44 10.64 -10.41
C PHE A 263 -40.11 10.90 -9.06
N VAL A 264 -41.31 10.32 -8.86
CA VAL A 264 -42.07 10.41 -7.61
C VAL A 264 -41.87 9.11 -6.82
N PRO A 265 -41.15 9.15 -5.68
CA PRO A 265 -40.88 7.95 -4.89
C PRO A 265 -42.16 7.33 -4.30
N LYS A 266 -42.45 6.07 -4.65
CA LYS A 266 -43.56 5.28 -4.06
C LYS A 266 -43.02 4.12 -3.22
N ASN A 267 -43.50 3.98 -1.99
CA ASN A 267 -43.08 2.96 -1.01
C ASN A 267 -41.57 2.94 -0.73
N TRP A 268 -40.95 4.12 -0.69
CA TRP A 268 -39.58 4.28 -0.21
C TRP A 268 -39.61 4.37 1.32
N ARG A 269 -38.62 3.78 1.98
CA ARG A 269 -38.51 3.76 3.45
C ARG A 269 -37.43 4.74 3.89
N ARG A 270 -37.40 5.10 5.18
CA ARG A 270 -36.36 5.98 5.74
C ARG A 270 -35.16 5.17 6.22
N ILE A 271 -33.97 5.71 6.03
CA ILE A 271 -32.70 5.19 6.55
C ILE A 271 -31.78 6.35 6.94
N ASN A 272 -30.98 6.19 7.99
CA ASN A 272 -30.01 7.19 8.40
C ASN A 272 -28.71 7.07 7.61
N ILE A 273 -28.11 8.21 7.28
CA ILE A 273 -26.78 8.33 6.69
C ILE A 273 -25.90 9.20 7.61
N PRO A 274 -24.67 8.78 7.95
CA PRO A 274 -24.09 7.48 7.63
C PRO A 274 -24.72 6.33 8.42
N GLY A 275 -24.41 5.11 7.99
CA GLY A 275 -24.86 3.86 8.58
C GLY A 275 -24.91 2.74 7.55
N TYR A 276 -24.64 1.52 7.99
CA TYR A 276 -24.85 0.32 7.20
C TYR A 276 -26.32 -0.06 7.21
N TRP A 277 -26.82 -0.68 6.15
CA TRP A 277 -28.24 -1.06 6.09
C TRP A 277 -28.55 -2.27 6.98
N GLU A 278 -27.60 -3.17 7.19
CA GLU A 278 -27.73 -4.31 8.12
C GLU A 278 -27.92 -3.86 9.57
N ASP A 279 -27.25 -2.79 9.96
CA ASP A 279 -27.35 -2.22 11.32
C ASP A 279 -28.62 -1.38 11.51
N GLN A 280 -29.39 -1.17 10.44
CA GLN A 280 -30.62 -0.37 10.43
C GLN A 280 -31.86 -1.20 10.08
N GLY A 281 -31.78 -2.53 10.27
CA GLY A 281 -32.92 -3.44 10.15
C GLY A 281 -33.10 -4.10 8.78
N ILE A 282 -32.09 -4.05 7.90
CA ILE A 282 -32.11 -4.68 6.57
C ILE A 282 -31.09 -5.83 6.54
N ARG A 283 -31.52 -7.02 6.93
CA ARG A 283 -30.65 -8.21 7.04
C ARG A 283 -30.49 -8.90 5.68
N ASP A 284 -29.37 -9.62 5.53
CA ASP A 284 -29.07 -10.54 4.42
C ASP A 284 -29.15 -9.93 3.01
N LEU A 285 -28.84 -8.63 2.88
CA LEU A 285 -28.93 -7.90 1.62
C LEU A 285 -27.57 -7.72 0.94
N ASN A 286 -27.31 -8.56 -0.06
CA ASN A 286 -26.37 -8.24 -1.14
C ASN A 286 -27.18 -7.77 -2.33
N GLY A 287 -26.78 -6.70 -3.01
CA GLY A 287 -27.61 -6.13 -4.07
C GLY A 287 -27.31 -4.67 -4.39
N ILE A 288 -28.34 -4.02 -4.93
CA ILE A 288 -28.33 -2.61 -5.27
C ILE A 288 -29.37 -1.89 -4.41
N VAL A 289 -28.93 -0.84 -3.72
CA VAL A 289 -29.78 0.01 -2.87
C VAL A 289 -29.67 1.45 -3.35
N TRP A 290 -30.81 2.08 -3.57
CA TRP A 290 -30.90 3.48 -3.97
C TRP A 290 -31.27 4.35 -2.79
N TYR A 291 -30.61 5.50 -2.68
CA TYR A 291 -30.84 6.54 -1.69
C TYR A 291 -31.25 7.81 -2.41
N ARG A 292 -32.23 8.53 -1.88
CA ARG A 292 -32.73 9.79 -2.43
C ARG A 292 -33.03 10.77 -1.31
N ARG A 293 -32.56 12.01 -1.45
CA ARG A 293 -32.93 13.12 -0.57
C ARG A 293 -32.97 14.43 -1.33
N GLU A 294 -33.80 15.33 -0.84
CA GLU A 294 -33.95 16.67 -1.36
C GLU A 294 -33.25 17.64 -0.41
N PHE A 295 -32.47 18.54 -0.99
CA PHE A 295 -31.75 19.59 -0.28
C PHE A 295 -32.15 20.95 -0.85
N THR A 296 -32.39 21.92 0.02
CA THR A 296 -32.58 23.31 -0.39
C THR A 296 -31.20 23.95 -0.49
N ILE A 297 -30.82 24.35 -1.70
CA ILE A 297 -29.55 25.00 -1.99
C ILE A 297 -29.75 26.52 -1.92
N PRO A 298 -28.99 27.24 -1.06
CA PRO A 298 -28.99 28.69 -1.00
C PRO A 298 -28.52 29.33 -2.31
N ASP A 299 -29.05 30.51 -2.62
CA ASP A 299 -28.67 31.30 -3.81
C ASP A 299 -27.15 31.52 -3.91
N ALA A 300 -26.47 31.66 -2.77
CA ALA A 300 -25.02 31.85 -2.68
C ALA A 300 -24.18 30.69 -3.23
N MET A 301 -24.76 29.48 -3.35
CA MET A 301 -24.10 28.28 -3.87
C MET A 301 -24.40 28.03 -5.36
N VAL A 302 -25.37 28.74 -5.94
CA VAL A 302 -25.78 28.56 -7.35
C VAL A 302 -24.73 29.16 -8.29
N GLY A 303 -24.42 28.46 -9.39
CA GLY A 303 -23.43 28.94 -10.36
C GLY A 303 -21.98 28.82 -9.88
N LYS A 304 -21.73 28.12 -8.77
CA LYS A 304 -20.38 27.89 -8.21
C LYS A 304 -19.97 26.43 -8.35
N GLU A 305 -18.70 26.19 -8.62
CA GLU A 305 -18.14 24.86 -8.44
C GLU A 305 -18.29 24.41 -6.98
N ALA A 306 -18.63 23.14 -6.80
CA ALA A 306 -18.79 22.57 -5.48
C ALA A 306 -18.03 21.25 -5.34
N LYS A 307 -17.80 20.83 -4.11
CA LYS A 307 -17.30 19.51 -3.75
C LYS A 307 -18.31 18.81 -2.87
N VAL A 308 -18.63 17.57 -3.21
CA VAL A 308 -19.47 16.70 -2.40
C VAL A 308 -18.62 15.63 -1.74
N TYR A 309 -18.69 15.58 -0.43
CA TYR A 309 -18.11 14.56 0.43
C TYR A 309 -19.22 13.60 0.86
N LEU A 310 -19.12 12.34 0.43
CA LEU A 310 -20.02 11.25 0.82
C LEU A 310 -19.25 10.16 1.59
N GLY A 311 -18.27 10.59 2.38
CA GLY A 311 -17.42 9.75 3.21
C GLY A 311 -16.85 8.56 2.46
N ARG A 312 -17.10 7.36 2.98
CA ARG A 312 -16.81 6.10 2.30
C ARG A 312 -18.10 5.29 2.19
N ILE A 313 -18.23 4.48 1.14
CA ILE A 313 -19.43 3.67 0.88
C ILE A 313 -18.99 2.24 0.62
N VAL A 314 -19.71 1.26 1.18
CA VAL A 314 -19.49 -0.16 0.92
C VAL A 314 -20.61 -0.67 -0.01
N ASP A 315 -20.33 -1.22 -1.20
CA ASP A 315 -19.01 -1.40 -1.83
C ASP A 315 -18.74 -0.34 -2.91
N ALA A 316 -19.59 -0.27 -3.93
CA ALA A 316 -19.47 0.67 -5.04
C ALA A 316 -20.65 1.66 -5.06
N ASP A 317 -20.47 2.83 -5.66
CA ASP A 317 -21.52 3.83 -5.75
C ASP A 317 -21.52 4.58 -7.09
N GLU A 318 -22.70 5.04 -7.47
CA GLU A 318 -22.92 6.06 -8.50
C GLU A 318 -23.73 7.21 -7.89
N PHE A 319 -23.24 8.44 -8.07
CA PHE A 319 -23.82 9.62 -7.45
C PHE A 319 -24.39 10.57 -8.51
N TYR A 320 -25.61 11.05 -8.26
CA TYR A 320 -26.36 11.92 -9.15
C TYR A 320 -26.89 13.14 -8.41
N ILE A 321 -26.92 14.28 -9.10
CA ILE A 321 -27.61 15.49 -8.66
C ILE A 321 -28.53 15.94 -9.80
N ASN A 322 -29.80 16.15 -9.50
CA ASN A 322 -30.82 16.58 -10.46
C ASN A 322 -30.92 15.70 -11.73
N GLY A 323 -30.58 14.43 -11.61
CA GLY A 323 -30.57 13.47 -12.73
C GLY A 323 -29.25 13.37 -13.49
N GLU A 324 -28.31 14.30 -13.29
CA GLU A 324 -26.98 14.24 -13.88
C GLU A 324 -26.03 13.40 -13.02
N LYS A 325 -25.28 12.50 -13.65
CA LYS A 325 -24.27 11.69 -12.95
C LYS A 325 -23.04 12.54 -12.67
N VAL A 326 -22.76 12.76 -11.39
CA VAL A 326 -21.62 13.56 -10.91
C VAL A 326 -20.36 12.70 -10.83
N GLY A 327 -20.48 11.43 -10.45
CA GLY A 327 -19.33 10.54 -10.34
C GLY A 327 -19.69 9.15 -9.84
N ASN A 328 -18.66 8.31 -9.71
CA ASN A 328 -18.80 6.96 -9.18
C ASN A 328 -17.48 6.48 -8.54
N LYS A 329 -17.56 5.49 -7.65
CA LYS A 329 -16.43 4.64 -7.25
C LYS A 329 -16.84 3.19 -7.37
N THR A 330 -15.89 2.32 -7.73
CA THR A 330 -16.17 0.92 -8.10
C THR A 330 -15.93 -0.08 -6.97
N TYR A 331 -15.45 0.37 -5.80
CA TYR A 331 -15.15 -0.46 -4.64
C TYR A 331 -15.04 0.39 -3.37
N GLN A 332 -14.98 -0.26 -2.21
CA GLN A 332 -15.20 0.39 -0.93
C GLN A 332 -14.13 1.38 -0.48
N TYR A 333 -12.85 1.21 -0.82
CA TYR A 333 -11.78 1.94 -0.12
C TYR A 333 -11.63 3.44 -0.45
N PRO A 334 -11.84 3.92 -1.69
CA PRO A 334 -11.68 5.34 -1.99
C PRO A 334 -12.67 6.22 -1.22
N GLN A 335 -12.22 7.35 -0.69
CA GLN A 335 -13.14 8.37 -0.20
C GLN A 335 -13.95 8.97 -1.36
N ARG A 336 -15.23 9.25 -1.12
CA ARG A 336 -16.17 9.81 -2.09
C ARG A 336 -16.10 11.31 -2.03
N ARG A 337 -15.16 11.86 -2.79
CA ARG A 337 -14.97 13.30 -3.01
C ARG A 337 -15.26 13.59 -4.48
N TYR A 338 -16.42 14.19 -4.75
CA TYR A 338 -16.86 14.48 -6.12
C TYR A 338 -16.82 15.98 -6.39
N LYS A 339 -16.19 16.36 -7.51
CA LYS A 339 -16.29 17.72 -8.05
C LYS A 339 -17.64 17.86 -8.76
N VAL A 340 -18.34 18.96 -8.47
CA VAL A 340 -19.65 19.30 -9.03
C VAL A 340 -19.47 20.58 -9.83
N SER A 341 -19.79 20.52 -11.12
CA SER A 341 -19.72 21.68 -12.02
C SER A 341 -20.73 22.76 -11.61
N ALA A 342 -20.38 24.01 -11.88
CA ALA A 342 -21.16 25.20 -11.51
C ALA A 342 -22.62 25.21 -11.99
N ASN A 343 -22.93 24.48 -13.06
CA ASN A 343 -24.25 24.42 -13.68
C ASN A 343 -25.18 23.34 -13.10
N ILE A 344 -24.68 22.45 -12.22
CA ILE A 344 -25.46 21.30 -11.73
C ILE A 344 -26.41 21.70 -10.60
N LEU A 345 -25.95 22.59 -9.69
CA LEU A 345 -26.75 23.07 -8.57
C LEU A 345 -27.70 24.18 -9.03
N LYS A 346 -28.99 24.04 -8.73
CA LYS A 346 -30.01 25.06 -9.01
C LYS A 346 -30.47 25.76 -7.74
N LYS A 347 -31.05 26.95 -7.88
CA LYS A 347 -31.69 27.66 -6.76
C LYS A 347 -32.80 26.81 -6.14
N GLY A 348 -32.83 26.72 -4.82
CA GLY A 348 -33.87 26.02 -4.08
C GLY A 348 -33.70 24.50 -4.11
N LYS A 349 -34.78 23.76 -4.38
CA LYS A 349 -34.83 22.31 -4.20
C LYS A 349 -33.97 21.56 -5.23
N ASN A 350 -32.99 20.80 -4.75
CA ASN A 350 -32.15 19.90 -5.54
C ASN A 350 -32.35 18.46 -5.08
N VAL A 351 -32.27 17.51 -6.01
CA VAL A 351 -32.45 16.09 -5.72
C VAL A 351 -31.10 15.38 -5.80
N PHE A 352 -30.68 14.78 -4.69
CA PHE A 352 -29.46 13.99 -4.59
C PHE A 352 -29.84 12.51 -4.57
N VAL A 353 -29.18 11.72 -5.42
CA VAL A 353 -29.43 10.27 -5.53
C VAL A 353 -28.10 9.52 -5.50
N VAL A 354 -28.03 8.50 -4.65
CA VAL A 354 -26.87 7.59 -4.59
C VAL A 354 -27.36 6.18 -4.86
N ARG A 355 -26.77 5.53 -5.85
CA ARG A 355 -26.97 4.11 -6.15
C ARG A 355 -25.80 3.33 -5.58
N VAL A 356 -26.03 2.50 -4.58
CA VAL A 356 -24.99 1.69 -3.93
C VAL A 356 -25.11 0.24 -4.38
N THR A 357 -24.00 -0.35 -4.82
CA THR A 357 -23.91 -1.79 -5.16
C THR A 357 -23.02 -2.48 -4.13
N ASN A 358 -23.50 -3.54 -3.51
CA ASN A 358 -22.74 -4.36 -2.57
C ASN A 358 -22.88 -5.85 -2.92
N TYR A 359 -21.77 -6.59 -2.90
CA TYR A 359 -21.73 -8.00 -3.27
C TYR A 359 -21.58 -8.95 -2.07
N GLY A 360 -21.30 -8.43 -0.88
CA GLY A 360 -21.02 -9.25 0.31
C GLY A 360 -20.80 -8.40 1.56
N GLY A 361 -21.09 -8.95 2.74
CA GLY A 361 -20.89 -8.26 4.01
C GLY A 361 -21.84 -7.08 4.18
N LYS A 362 -21.52 -6.17 5.12
CA LYS A 362 -22.32 -4.97 5.36
C LYS A 362 -22.21 -3.99 4.20
N GLY A 363 -23.32 -3.38 3.79
CA GLY A 363 -23.31 -2.32 2.79
C GLY A 363 -23.89 -1.01 3.32
N GLY A 364 -23.52 0.11 2.69
CA GLY A 364 -24.02 1.43 3.06
C GLY A 364 -22.90 2.46 3.28
N PHE A 365 -23.21 3.50 4.04
CA PHE A 365 -22.32 4.65 4.23
C PHE A 365 -21.53 4.46 5.53
N VAL A 366 -20.20 4.49 5.43
CA VAL A 366 -19.29 4.23 6.54
C VAL A 366 -19.35 5.37 7.57
N PRO A 367 -19.70 5.10 8.85
CA PRO A 367 -19.72 6.13 9.89
C PRO A 367 -18.36 6.80 10.11
N ASP A 368 -18.31 7.92 10.84
CA ASP A 368 -17.11 8.70 11.18
C ASP A 368 -16.31 9.24 9.98
N LYS A 369 -16.94 9.33 8.81
CA LYS A 369 -16.39 9.97 7.60
C LYS A 369 -17.12 11.29 7.29
N PRO A 370 -16.54 12.20 6.50
CA PRO A 370 -17.18 13.48 6.18
C PRO A 370 -18.35 13.35 5.19
N TYR A 371 -19.50 13.94 5.53
CA TYR A 371 -20.73 13.94 4.72
C TYR A 371 -21.29 15.35 4.54
N TYR A 372 -20.82 16.07 3.52
CA TYR A 372 -21.26 17.44 3.27
C TYR A 372 -21.09 17.86 1.81
N LEU A 373 -21.87 18.86 1.39
CA LEU A 373 -21.63 19.64 0.18
C LEU A 373 -20.93 20.94 0.58
N PHE A 374 -19.87 21.31 -0.12
CA PHE A 374 -19.11 22.53 0.11
C PHE A 374 -18.92 23.32 -1.18
N THR A 375 -19.21 24.61 -1.15
CA THR A 375 -18.67 25.60 -2.09
C THR A 375 -17.70 26.51 -1.32
N GLU A 376 -16.97 27.39 -2.00
CA GLU A 376 -16.01 28.37 -1.45
C GLU A 376 -16.11 28.72 0.05
N LYS A 377 -17.32 29.02 0.55
CA LYS A 377 -17.58 29.39 1.95
C LYS A 377 -18.73 28.62 2.61
N ASP A 378 -19.68 28.13 1.83
CA ASP A 378 -20.93 27.56 2.35
C ASP A 378 -20.83 26.04 2.44
N THR A 379 -21.41 25.47 3.50
CA THR A 379 -21.47 24.02 3.71
C THR A 379 -22.91 23.57 3.98
N ILE A 380 -23.32 22.46 3.38
CA ILE A 380 -24.59 21.79 3.66
C ILE A 380 -24.29 20.39 4.19
N ASP A 381 -24.79 20.08 5.39
CA ASP A 381 -24.68 18.75 5.98
C ASP A 381 -25.57 17.75 5.20
N LEU A 382 -24.96 16.64 4.77
CA LEU A 382 -25.65 15.57 4.05
C LEU A 382 -26.11 14.44 4.99
N LYS A 383 -25.77 14.48 6.27
CA LYS A 383 -26.16 13.49 7.28
C LYS A 383 -27.65 13.55 7.65
N GLY A 384 -28.13 12.48 8.27
CA GLY A 384 -29.49 12.31 8.73
C GLY A 384 -30.30 11.39 7.83
N TYR A 385 -31.62 11.51 7.89
CA TYR A 385 -32.50 10.57 7.19
C TYR A 385 -32.63 10.86 5.70
N TRP A 386 -32.42 9.81 4.91
CA TRP A 386 -32.70 9.75 3.48
C TRP A 386 -33.82 8.73 3.23
N SER A 387 -34.45 8.84 2.06
CA SER A 387 -35.33 7.79 1.57
C SER A 387 -34.50 6.74 0.85
N TYR A 388 -34.79 5.46 1.03
CA TYR A 388 -34.16 4.37 0.29
C TYR A 388 -35.14 3.37 -0.31
N LYS A 389 -34.67 2.65 -1.32
CA LYS A 389 -35.37 1.51 -1.91
C LYS A 389 -34.38 0.49 -2.49
N VAL A 390 -34.68 -0.80 -2.32
CA VAL A 390 -33.89 -1.89 -2.92
C VAL A 390 -34.20 -1.97 -4.41
N GLY A 391 -33.16 -1.78 -5.23
CA GLY A 391 -33.24 -1.88 -6.69
C GLY A 391 -33.18 -3.34 -7.14
N GLN A 392 -32.25 -4.11 -6.57
CA GLN A 392 -32.05 -5.52 -6.89
C GLN A 392 -31.46 -6.25 -5.68
N VAL A 393 -31.81 -7.53 -5.51
CA VAL A 393 -31.15 -8.43 -4.58
C VAL A 393 -30.30 -9.41 -5.38
N PHE A 394 -29.05 -9.57 -4.99
CA PHE A 394 -28.15 -10.59 -5.52
C PHE A 394 -28.29 -11.85 -4.69
N ASN A 395 -28.41 -12.99 -5.36
CA ASN A 395 -28.30 -14.27 -4.68
C ASN A 395 -26.94 -14.32 -3.96
N PRO A 396 -26.89 -14.77 -2.69
CA PRO A 396 -25.63 -14.96 -2.00
C PRO A 396 -24.73 -15.80 -2.90
N LYS A 397 -23.60 -15.25 -3.35
CA LYS A 397 -22.56 -16.08 -3.94
C LYS A 397 -22.20 -17.05 -2.83
N LYS A 398 -22.45 -18.35 -3.01
CA LYS A 398 -22.02 -19.42 -2.10
C LYS A 398 -20.50 -19.31 -1.97
N ARG A 399 -20.02 -18.46 -1.05
CA ARG A 399 -18.60 -18.23 -0.81
C ARG A 399 -17.95 -19.50 -0.27
N ASN A 400 -18.75 -20.41 0.28
CA ASN A 400 -18.45 -21.81 0.60
C ASN A 400 -19.74 -22.65 0.61
N SER A 401 -20.28 -23.08 -0.53
CA SER A 401 -21.08 -24.31 -0.47
C SER A 401 -20.13 -25.50 -0.50
N ILE A 402 -20.00 -26.14 0.65
CA ILE A 402 -19.53 -27.51 0.84
C ILE A 402 -20.62 -28.48 0.27
N SER A 403 -21.20 -28.15 -0.89
CA SER A 403 -22.34 -28.90 -1.45
C SER A 403 -22.33 -28.98 -2.98
N GLU A 404 -21.19 -28.79 -3.62
CA GLU A 404 -21.02 -29.07 -5.05
C GLU A 404 -19.86 -30.06 -5.19
N LYS A 405 -20.23 -31.35 -5.26
CA LYS A 405 -19.45 -32.54 -5.62
C LYS A 405 -17.95 -32.52 -5.25
N GLU A 406 -17.60 -33.23 -4.19
CA GLU A 406 -16.24 -33.44 -3.66
C GLU A 406 -15.22 -34.05 -4.65
N ASP A 407 -15.63 -34.46 -5.85
CA ASP A 407 -14.77 -35.21 -6.79
C ASP A 407 -14.09 -34.38 -7.89
N GLN A 408 -14.15 -33.04 -7.87
CA GLN A 408 -13.38 -32.22 -8.82
C GLN A 408 -12.47 -31.22 -8.10
N PRO A 409 -11.14 -31.27 -8.30
CA PRO A 409 -10.23 -30.28 -7.75
C PRO A 409 -10.60 -28.89 -8.31
N ARG A 410 -10.87 -27.94 -7.41
CA ARG A 410 -11.09 -26.54 -7.81
C ARG A 410 -9.83 -26.01 -8.48
N ILE A 411 -9.96 -25.57 -9.73
CA ILE A 411 -8.88 -24.88 -10.44
C ILE A 411 -8.53 -23.61 -9.66
N ARG A 412 -7.26 -23.46 -9.28
CA ARG A 412 -6.76 -22.29 -8.56
C ARG A 412 -6.95 -21.04 -9.41
N ARG A 413 -7.44 -19.94 -8.83
CA ARG A 413 -7.45 -18.62 -9.48
C ARG A 413 -6.15 -17.89 -9.17
N MET A 414 -5.60 -17.21 -10.17
CA MET A 414 -4.40 -16.41 -10.01
C MET A 414 -4.73 -14.97 -9.63
N ASN A 415 -4.15 -14.47 -8.54
CA ASN A 415 -4.14 -13.04 -8.22
C ASN A 415 -2.72 -12.52 -8.39
N TYR A 416 -2.40 -12.01 -9.59
CA TYR A 416 -1.04 -11.62 -9.98
C TYR A 416 -0.28 -10.76 -8.96
N ARG A 417 -0.98 -9.96 -8.15
CA ARG A 417 -0.35 -9.09 -7.14
C ARG A 417 0.03 -9.83 -5.85
N GLY A 418 -0.57 -10.98 -5.59
CA GLY A 418 -0.31 -11.84 -4.42
C GLY A 418 0.39 -13.15 -4.76
N GLU A 419 0.63 -13.43 -6.04
CA GLU A 419 1.38 -14.61 -6.48
C GLU A 419 2.89 -14.44 -6.23
N PRO A 420 3.60 -15.51 -5.83
CA PRO A 420 5.03 -15.45 -5.54
C PRO A 420 5.88 -14.97 -6.72
N SER A 421 6.89 -14.15 -6.43
CA SER A 421 7.88 -13.60 -7.38
C SER A 421 7.37 -12.70 -8.51
N ILE A 422 6.06 -12.63 -8.77
CA ILE A 422 5.51 -11.94 -9.95
C ILE A 422 5.79 -10.43 -9.94
N LEU A 423 5.70 -9.77 -8.79
CA LEU A 423 5.99 -8.33 -8.68
C LEU A 423 7.48 -8.07 -8.64
N TYR A 424 8.26 -8.89 -7.93
CA TYR A 424 9.72 -8.81 -7.96
C TYR A 424 10.26 -8.82 -9.40
N ASN A 425 9.78 -9.77 -10.19
CA ASN A 425 10.20 -9.97 -11.57
C ASN A 425 10.07 -8.71 -12.43
N ALA A 426 8.96 -7.99 -12.30
CA ALA A 426 8.66 -6.84 -13.16
C ALA A 426 9.03 -5.48 -12.53
N MET A 427 9.02 -5.38 -11.19
CA MET A 427 9.11 -4.11 -10.47
C MET A 427 10.35 -3.97 -9.58
N VAL A 428 11.22 -4.99 -9.45
CA VAL A 428 12.45 -4.90 -8.63
C VAL A 428 13.68 -5.37 -9.41
N ALA A 429 13.57 -6.53 -10.06
CA ALA A 429 14.66 -7.11 -10.84
C ALA A 429 15.30 -6.15 -11.88
N PRO A 430 14.55 -5.28 -12.58
CA PRO A 430 15.11 -4.37 -13.60
C PRO A 430 16.20 -3.39 -13.11
N PHE A 431 16.35 -3.18 -11.80
CA PHE A 431 17.29 -2.20 -11.25
C PHE A 431 18.16 -2.73 -10.11
N THR A 432 18.44 -4.03 -10.08
CA THR A 432 19.38 -4.65 -9.12
C THR A 432 20.81 -4.09 -9.17
N ASN A 433 21.16 -3.35 -10.23
CA ASN A 433 22.44 -2.62 -10.33
C ASN A 433 22.42 -1.21 -9.69
N TYR A 434 21.27 -0.76 -9.19
CA TYR A 434 21.14 0.52 -8.50
C TYR A 434 21.53 0.38 -7.02
N SER A 435 22.14 1.42 -6.45
CA SER A 435 22.61 1.43 -5.06
C SER A 435 21.64 2.20 -4.16
N PHE A 436 21.47 1.74 -2.93
CA PHE A 436 20.54 2.29 -1.95
C PHE A 436 21.21 2.46 -0.58
N LYS A 437 20.81 3.50 0.16
CA LYS A 437 21.15 3.75 1.56
C LYS A 437 20.39 2.79 2.50
N GLY A 438 19.16 2.43 2.14
CA GLY A 438 18.28 1.62 2.98
C GLY A 438 16.96 1.23 2.28
N VAL A 439 16.20 0.35 2.94
CA VAL A 439 14.89 -0.13 2.48
C VAL A 439 13.81 0.27 3.49
N LEU A 440 12.69 0.78 2.97
CA LEU A 440 11.44 1.00 3.70
C LEU A 440 10.38 0.02 3.22
N TRP A 441 9.82 -0.75 4.15
CA TRP A 441 8.83 -1.78 3.86
C TRP A 441 7.53 -1.53 4.65
N TYR A 442 6.40 -1.44 3.96
CA TYR A 442 5.10 -1.39 4.63
C TYR A 442 4.12 -2.32 3.95
N GLN A 443 4.00 -3.51 4.55
CA GLN A 443 3.11 -4.56 4.10
C GLN A 443 2.73 -5.47 5.26
N GLY A 444 1.59 -6.14 5.12
CA GLY A 444 1.20 -7.24 6.01
C GLY A 444 -0.28 -7.58 5.89
N GLU A 445 -1.12 -6.60 5.57
CA GLU A 445 -2.57 -6.71 5.63
C GLU A 445 -3.09 -7.86 4.75
N SER A 446 -2.52 -8.05 3.56
CA SER A 446 -2.89 -9.16 2.65
C SER A 446 -2.41 -10.56 3.10
N ASN A 447 -1.55 -10.64 4.12
CA ASN A 447 -1.05 -11.89 4.71
C ASN A 447 -1.74 -12.24 6.04
N THR A 448 -2.64 -11.40 6.55
CA THR A 448 -3.44 -11.66 7.77
C THR A 448 -4.34 -12.90 7.67
N GLY A 449 -4.59 -13.42 6.46
CA GLY A 449 -5.26 -14.71 6.30
C GLY A 449 -4.40 -15.92 6.72
N ASN A 450 -3.08 -15.77 6.79
CA ASN A 450 -2.13 -16.81 7.23
C ASN A 450 -0.86 -16.16 7.84
N PRO A 451 -0.94 -15.63 9.07
CA PRO A 451 0.14 -14.83 9.65
C PRO A 451 1.37 -15.63 10.08
N LYS A 452 1.24 -16.94 10.31
CA LYS A 452 2.30 -17.80 10.90
C LYS A 452 3.60 -17.83 10.10
N GLU A 453 3.51 -17.83 8.77
CA GLU A 453 4.67 -17.88 7.88
C GLU A 453 5.33 -16.50 7.68
N TYR A 454 4.68 -15.42 8.12
CA TYR A 454 5.06 -14.06 7.77
C TYR A 454 6.47 -13.69 8.21
N ALA A 455 6.85 -14.07 9.44
CA ALA A 455 8.19 -13.80 9.95
C ALA A 455 9.28 -14.48 9.10
N GLY A 456 9.04 -15.72 8.63
CA GLY A 456 9.93 -16.44 7.74
C GLY A 456 10.06 -15.77 6.36
N TYR A 457 8.94 -15.28 5.81
CA TYR A 457 8.96 -14.51 4.56
C TYR A 457 9.67 -13.15 4.70
N MET A 458 9.55 -12.48 5.85
CA MET A 458 10.30 -11.24 6.12
C MET A 458 11.82 -11.46 6.11
N HIS A 459 12.30 -12.53 6.75
CA HIS A 459 13.72 -12.93 6.68
C HIS A 459 14.13 -13.21 5.23
N THR A 460 13.32 -14.02 4.53
CA THR A 460 13.58 -14.41 3.14
C THR A 460 13.64 -13.20 2.21
N LEU A 461 12.73 -12.22 2.38
CA LEU A 461 12.71 -10.98 1.63
C LEU A 461 13.97 -10.15 1.88
N ALA A 462 14.31 -9.90 3.15
CA ALA A 462 15.44 -9.06 3.53
C ALA A 462 16.77 -9.65 3.02
N ASP A 463 16.99 -10.95 3.22
CA ASP A 463 18.22 -11.64 2.79
C ASP A 463 18.33 -11.72 1.26
N SER A 464 17.22 -11.99 0.59
CA SER A 464 17.16 -11.98 -0.87
C SER A 464 17.49 -10.59 -1.42
N TRP A 465 16.92 -9.53 -0.84
CA TRP A 465 17.16 -8.15 -1.28
C TRP A 465 18.60 -7.71 -1.03
N ARG A 466 19.16 -8.04 0.13
CA ARG A 466 20.60 -7.88 0.43
C ARG A 466 21.48 -8.54 -0.62
N THR A 467 21.10 -9.73 -1.06
CA THR A 467 21.84 -10.50 -2.09
C THR A 467 21.74 -9.83 -3.46
N VAL A 468 20.52 -9.55 -3.95
CA VAL A 468 20.33 -9.02 -5.31
C VAL A 468 20.86 -7.59 -5.47
N PHE A 469 20.79 -6.76 -4.43
CA PHE A 469 21.39 -5.42 -4.39
C PHE A 469 22.85 -5.42 -3.92
N LYS A 470 23.44 -6.59 -3.66
CA LYS A 470 24.85 -6.77 -3.25
C LYS A 470 25.24 -5.89 -2.05
N SER A 471 24.31 -5.75 -1.11
CA SER A 471 24.41 -4.85 0.04
C SER A 471 24.05 -5.62 1.31
N PRO A 472 24.94 -6.50 1.82
CA PRO A 472 24.63 -7.47 2.89
C PRO A 472 24.17 -6.82 4.20
N ASN A 473 24.59 -5.58 4.45
CA ASN A 473 24.25 -4.84 5.66
C ASN A 473 23.30 -3.67 5.39
N ILE A 474 22.56 -3.65 4.28
CA ILE A 474 21.61 -2.56 4.04
C ILE A 474 20.54 -2.54 5.17
N PRO A 475 20.27 -1.37 5.79
CA PRO A 475 19.21 -1.23 6.79
C PRO A 475 17.85 -1.62 6.21
N PHE A 476 17.10 -2.44 6.94
CA PHE A 476 15.75 -2.86 6.57
C PHE A 476 14.74 -2.35 7.60
N ILE A 477 13.99 -1.31 7.26
CA ILE A 477 13.04 -0.65 8.17
C ILE A 477 11.62 -1.00 7.73
N TYR A 478 10.79 -1.48 8.65
CA TYR A 478 9.43 -1.88 8.32
C TYR A 478 8.38 -1.39 9.33
N ALA A 479 7.17 -1.17 8.86
CA ALA A 479 6.03 -0.79 9.70
C ALA A 479 5.31 -2.02 10.25
N GLN A 480 5.06 -2.03 11.55
CA GLN A 480 4.05 -2.88 12.16
C GLN A 480 2.65 -2.38 11.78
N LEU A 481 1.70 -3.29 11.59
CA LEU A 481 0.34 -2.92 11.20
C LEU A 481 -0.35 -2.04 12.24
N THR A 482 -1.11 -1.07 11.74
CA THR A 482 -1.95 -0.14 12.52
C THR A 482 -3.22 -0.83 13.01
N ASN A 483 -4.00 -0.17 13.86
CA ASN A 483 -5.35 -0.61 14.23
C ASN A 483 -6.29 -0.59 13.03
N PHE A 484 -7.19 -1.57 12.98
CA PHE A 484 -8.24 -1.68 11.98
C PHE A 484 -9.36 -2.61 12.47
N MET A 485 -10.60 -2.39 11.99
CA MET A 485 -11.84 -3.08 12.38
C MET A 485 -12.41 -2.64 13.74
N ASP A 486 -13.59 -3.17 14.08
CA ASP A 486 -14.30 -2.87 15.33
C ASP A 486 -13.43 -3.19 16.56
N VAL A 487 -13.60 -2.37 17.60
CA VAL A 487 -12.93 -2.56 18.88
C VAL A 487 -13.42 -3.85 19.56
N SER A 488 -12.48 -4.61 20.13
CA SER A 488 -12.80 -5.77 20.97
C SER A 488 -12.63 -5.43 22.45
N TYR A 489 -13.71 -5.50 23.23
CA TYR A 489 -13.69 -5.23 24.68
C TYR A 489 -13.38 -6.47 25.53
N LEU A 490 -13.36 -7.65 24.91
CA LEU A 490 -12.98 -8.91 25.55
C LEU A 490 -11.65 -9.39 24.94
N PRO A 491 -10.81 -10.10 25.71
CA PRO A 491 -9.68 -10.80 25.14
C PRO A 491 -10.17 -11.73 24.01
N THR A 492 -9.52 -11.67 22.85
CA THR A 492 -9.99 -12.37 21.65
C THR A 492 -8.82 -12.92 20.85
N GLU A 493 -9.08 -13.86 19.96
CA GLU A 493 -8.10 -14.29 18.97
C GLU A 493 -8.13 -13.36 17.76
N SER A 494 -6.95 -13.07 17.21
CA SER A 494 -6.81 -12.11 16.13
C SER A 494 -5.63 -12.46 15.24
N ASN A 495 -5.92 -12.86 13.99
CA ASN A 495 -4.87 -13.03 12.99
C ASN A 495 -4.13 -11.72 12.70
N TRP A 496 -4.77 -10.57 12.91
CA TRP A 496 -4.14 -9.26 12.76
C TRP A 496 -3.10 -9.03 13.86
N ALA A 497 -3.42 -9.38 15.11
CA ALA A 497 -2.47 -9.37 16.23
C ALA A 497 -1.36 -10.40 16.03
N GLU A 498 -1.68 -11.63 15.60
CA GLU A 498 -0.68 -12.64 15.23
C GLU A 498 0.29 -12.12 14.16
N LEU A 499 -0.20 -11.36 13.17
CA LEU A 499 0.68 -10.76 12.16
C LEU A 499 1.56 -9.66 12.76
N ARG A 500 1.03 -8.80 13.65
CA ARG A 500 1.86 -7.80 14.35
C ARG A 500 2.94 -8.46 15.19
N ASP A 501 2.63 -9.58 15.82
CA ASP A 501 3.59 -10.39 16.57
C ASP A 501 4.62 -11.08 15.64
N ALA A 502 4.21 -11.55 14.46
CA ALA A 502 5.14 -12.03 13.44
C ALA A 502 6.08 -10.91 12.96
N GLN A 503 5.58 -9.68 12.78
CA GLN A 503 6.40 -8.49 12.49
C GLN A 503 7.36 -8.20 13.64
N LEU A 504 6.92 -8.30 14.90
CA LEU A 504 7.81 -8.15 16.06
C LEU A 504 8.93 -9.20 16.05
N LYS A 505 8.60 -10.47 15.79
CA LYS A 505 9.56 -11.57 15.69
C LYS A 505 10.58 -11.38 14.56
N SER A 506 10.23 -10.63 13.51
CA SER A 506 11.15 -10.24 12.44
C SER A 506 12.26 -9.26 12.89
N LEU A 507 12.23 -8.72 14.11
CA LEU A 507 13.37 -7.95 14.66
C LEU A 507 14.65 -8.79 14.83
N SER A 508 14.54 -10.11 14.73
CA SER A 508 15.68 -11.02 14.63
C SER A 508 16.49 -10.85 13.33
N ILE A 509 15.96 -10.15 12.31
CA ILE A 509 16.72 -9.77 11.11
C ILE A 509 17.81 -8.77 11.51
N ALA A 510 19.08 -9.10 11.23
CA ALA A 510 20.20 -8.21 11.52
C ALA A 510 20.05 -6.85 10.81
N ASN A 511 20.54 -5.76 11.41
CA ASN A 511 20.41 -4.38 10.91
C ASN A 511 19.00 -4.04 10.39
N SER A 512 17.98 -4.34 11.19
CA SER A 512 16.59 -4.03 10.91
C SER A 512 15.95 -3.23 12.04
N ALA A 513 14.85 -2.54 11.73
CA ALA A 513 14.03 -1.86 12.72
C ALA A 513 12.55 -1.99 12.36
N MET A 514 11.74 -2.21 13.39
CA MET A 514 10.29 -2.18 13.30
C MET A 514 9.78 -0.84 13.85
N VAL A 515 8.86 -0.23 13.13
CA VAL A 515 8.11 0.94 13.58
C VAL A 515 6.77 0.48 14.14
N VAL A 516 6.56 0.68 15.43
CA VAL A 516 5.29 0.37 16.11
C VAL A 516 4.24 1.44 15.77
N ASN A 517 3.05 1.01 15.33
CA ASN A 517 1.96 1.89 14.92
C ASN A 517 0.61 1.51 15.56
N ILE A 518 0.65 0.86 16.72
CA ILE A 518 -0.55 0.33 17.39
C ILE A 518 -1.54 1.42 17.84
N ASP A 519 -1.09 2.65 17.95
CA ASP A 519 -1.91 3.81 18.32
C ASP A 519 -2.44 4.60 17.13
N LEU A 520 -2.04 4.21 15.93
CA LEU A 520 -2.53 4.74 14.67
C LEU A 520 -3.53 3.74 14.09
N GLY A 521 -4.35 4.18 13.13
CA GLY A 521 -5.39 3.34 12.57
C GLY A 521 -6.78 3.92 12.78
N GLU A 522 -7.70 3.50 11.93
CA GLU A 522 -9.12 3.82 12.06
C GLU A 522 -9.88 2.50 12.03
N TRP A 523 -10.87 2.34 12.91
CA TRP A 523 -11.67 1.12 12.97
C TRP A 523 -12.33 0.82 11.61
N ASN A 524 -12.72 1.89 10.92
CA ASN A 524 -13.44 1.83 9.66
C ASN A 524 -12.54 1.94 8.43
N ASP A 525 -11.22 2.14 8.53
CA ASP A 525 -10.35 2.31 7.35
C ASP A 525 -9.03 1.57 7.48
N ILE A 526 -8.81 0.63 6.56
CA ILE A 526 -7.56 -0.14 6.48
C ILE A 526 -6.38 0.76 6.05
N HIS A 527 -6.67 1.93 5.50
CA HIS A 527 -5.67 2.92 5.10
C HIS A 527 -5.77 4.16 5.98
N PRO A 528 -5.13 4.18 7.16
CA PRO A 528 -5.25 5.31 8.09
C PRO A 528 -4.76 6.61 7.45
N ASP A 529 -5.43 7.71 7.77
CA ASP A 529 -5.09 9.00 7.19
C ASP A 529 -3.76 9.58 7.75
N ASP A 530 -3.38 9.26 8.99
CA ASP A 530 -2.10 9.70 9.61
C ASP A 530 -0.89 8.90 9.08
N LYS A 531 -0.49 9.23 7.85
CA LYS A 531 0.74 8.76 7.19
C LYS A 531 1.99 9.48 7.70
N LYS A 532 1.84 10.70 8.24
CA LYS A 532 2.95 11.50 8.75
C LYS A 532 3.63 10.82 9.93
N SER A 533 2.86 10.39 10.92
CA SER A 533 3.40 9.69 12.10
C SER A 533 4.16 8.42 11.71
N VAL A 534 3.65 7.63 10.75
CA VAL A 534 4.36 6.44 10.25
C VAL A 534 5.70 6.82 9.59
N GLY A 535 5.68 7.81 8.68
CA GLY A 535 6.88 8.26 7.98
C GLY A 535 7.94 8.85 8.91
N GLU A 536 7.54 9.65 9.90
CA GLU A 536 8.46 10.23 10.88
C GLU A 536 9.05 9.16 11.82
N ARG A 537 8.27 8.17 12.25
CA ARG A 537 8.80 7.04 13.03
C ARG A 537 9.77 6.18 12.20
N MET A 538 9.49 5.96 10.91
CA MET A 538 10.46 5.34 10.00
C MET A 538 11.74 6.17 9.88
N ALA A 539 11.64 7.50 9.91
CA ALA A 539 12.82 8.36 9.86
C ALA A 539 13.66 8.24 11.14
N LEU A 540 13.06 8.12 12.32
CA LEU A 540 13.80 7.83 13.56
C LEU A 540 14.61 6.53 13.45
N ALA A 541 13.99 5.47 12.93
CA ALA A 541 14.68 4.20 12.67
C ALA A 541 15.80 4.36 11.63
N GLY A 542 15.58 5.16 10.58
CA GLY A 542 16.57 5.50 9.56
C GLY A 542 17.77 6.24 10.15
N LEU A 543 17.52 7.24 10.99
CA LEU A 543 18.54 7.99 11.70
C LEU A 543 19.40 7.07 12.59
N LYS A 544 18.78 6.15 13.33
CA LYS A 544 19.51 5.19 14.17
C LYS A 544 20.37 4.23 13.33
N LEU A 545 19.80 3.59 12.31
CA LEU A 545 20.48 2.49 11.60
C LEU A 545 21.38 2.94 10.44
N ALA A 546 20.98 3.95 9.68
CA ALA A 546 21.67 4.38 8.47
C ALA A 546 22.58 5.59 8.67
N TYR A 547 22.31 6.38 9.72
CA TYR A 547 23.10 7.56 10.09
C TYR A 547 23.83 7.42 11.44
N ASN A 548 23.64 6.31 12.15
CA ASN A 548 24.27 6.02 13.45
C ASN A 548 24.01 7.08 14.52
N GLU A 549 22.86 7.75 14.45
CA GLU A 549 22.45 8.75 15.44
C GLU A 549 22.11 8.08 16.77
N ASP A 550 22.54 8.69 17.88
CA ASP A 550 22.17 8.21 19.20
C ASP A 550 20.85 8.83 19.66
N LEU A 551 19.75 8.13 19.37
CA LEU A 551 18.40 8.54 19.74
C LEU A 551 17.49 7.35 20.02
N VAL A 552 16.37 7.63 20.70
CA VAL A 552 15.28 6.68 20.91
C VAL A 552 14.41 6.62 19.65
N TYR A 553 14.36 5.47 18.98
CA TYR A 553 13.64 5.29 17.71
C TYR A 553 12.43 4.36 17.78
N SER A 554 12.28 3.63 18.89
CA SER A 554 11.19 2.67 19.11
C SER A 554 10.60 2.88 20.50
N GLY A 555 9.34 2.49 20.67
CA GLY A 555 8.72 2.34 21.98
C GLY A 555 9.09 1.00 22.63
N PRO A 556 8.56 0.72 23.83
CA PRO A 556 8.89 -0.47 24.62
C PRO A 556 8.68 -1.77 23.84
N ILE A 557 9.70 -2.64 23.86
CA ILE A 557 9.65 -3.98 23.28
C ILE A 557 9.95 -5.00 24.38
N TYR A 558 9.11 -6.01 24.52
CA TYR A 558 9.29 -7.07 25.51
C TYR A 558 10.73 -7.63 25.47
N LYS A 559 11.36 -7.75 26.65
CA LYS A 559 12.72 -8.29 26.79
C LYS A 559 12.74 -9.57 27.61
N SER A 560 12.18 -9.52 28.81
CA SER A 560 12.18 -10.64 29.75
C SER A 560 11.10 -10.45 30.81
N HIS A 561 10.83 -11.51 31.56
CA HIS A 561 9.92 -11.44 32.70
C HIS A 561 10.44 -12.28 33.88
N LYS A 562 9.78 -12.12 35.02
CA LYS A 562 9.87 -12.98 36.20
C LYS A 562 8.46 -13.21 36.75
N VAL A 563 8.10 -14.46 37.02
CA VAL A 563 6.81 -14.80 37.64
C VAL A 563 7.02 -15.08 39.13
N GLU A 564 6.20 -14.43 39.98
CA GLU A 564 6.17 -14.62 41.43
C GLU A 564 4.72 -14.72 41.89
N GLY A 565 4.26 -15.93 42.18
CA GLY A 565 2.84 -16.19 42.44
C GLY A 565 1.99 -15.82 41.22
N ASN A 566 0.98 -14.97 41.40
CA ASN A 566 0.11 -14.48 40.34
C ASN A 566 0.62 -13.21 39.63
N LYS A 567 1.81 -12.71 39.99
CA LYS A 567 2.38 -11.47 39.42
C LYS A 567 3.49 -11.77 38.42
N ILE A 568 3.46 -11.03 37.32
CA ILE A 568 4.48 -11.07 36.27
C ILE A 568 5.17 -9.71 36.25
N THR A 569 6.46 -9.68 36.56
CA THR A 569 7.30 -8.49 36.43
C THR A 569 8.02 -8.53 35.10
N ILE A 570 7.77 -7.56 34.22
CA ILE A 570 8.25 -7.51 32.84
C ILE A 570 9.27 -6.39 32.69
N SER A 571 10.36 -6.69 31.98
CA SER A 571 11.35 -5.71 31.54
C SER A 571 11.26 -5.50 30.03
N PHE A 572 11.54 -4.28 29.58
CA PHE A 572 11.45 -3.88 28.19
C PHE A 572 12.79 -3.32 27.68
N ASN A 573 13.07 -3.52 26.40
CA ASN A 573 14.02 -2.70 25.65
C ASN A 573 13.33 -1.40 25.21
N HIS A 574 14.11 -0.40 24.78
CA HIS A 574 13.59 0.86 24.21
C HIS A 574 12.69 1.68 25.16
N ILE A 575 12.99 1.64 26.46
CA ILE A 575 12.29 2.46 27.46
C ILE A 575 12.68 3.94 27.43
N GLY A 576 13.73 4.30 26.69
CA GLY A 576 14.27 5.67 26.65
C GLY A 576 14.54 6.22 28.05
N SER A 577 13.94 7.36 28.38
CA SER A 577 14.02 8.01 29.71
C SER A 577 13.01 7.48 30.73
N GLY A 578 12.21 6.47 30.36
CA GLY A 578 11.34 5.72 31.25
C GLY A 578 10.02 5.32 30.60
N LEU A 579 9.24 4.53 31.33
CA LEU A 579 7.91 4.10 30.92
C LEU A 579 6.84 5.12 31.34
N MET A 580 5.74 5.20 30.58
CA MET A 580 4.60 6.05 30.91
C MET A 580 3.27 5.47 30.42
N SER A 581 2.18 5.97 31.00
CA SER A 581 0.84 5.93 30.41
C SER A 581 0.64 7.18 29.56
N LYS A 582 0.24 7.04 28.29
CA LYS A 582 0.08 8.18 27.37
C LYS A 582 -1.07 9.12 27.76
N ASP A 583 -2.15 8.58 28.30
CA ASP A 583 -3.34 9.33 28.70
C ASP A 583 -3.37 9.65 30.21
N GLY A 584 -2.41 9.14 30.98
CA GLY A 584 -2.36 9.29 32.44
C GLY A 584 -3.28 8.35 33.20
N GLU A 585 -4.04 7.52 32.48
CA GLU A 585 -4.89 6.49 33.08
C GLU A 585 -4.07 5.24 33.44
N SER A 586 -4.70 4.30 34.14
CA SER A 586 -4.08 3.00 34.46
C SER A 586 -3.68 2.26 33.18
N ILE A 587 -2.53 1.57 33.22
CA ILE A 587 -2.07 0.77 32.07
C ILE A 587 -3.09 -0.33 31.77
N SER A 588 -3.54 -0.39 30.52
CA SER A 588 -4.61 -1.28 30.05
C SER A 588 -4.11 -2.25 28.96
N GLU A 589 -5.03 -3.06 28.42
CA GLU A 589 -4.81 -3.96 27.28
C GLU A 589 -3.80 -5.10 27.55
N PHE A 590 -3.56 -5.45 28.81
CA PHE A 590 -2.86 -6.68 29.19
C PHE A 590 -3.85 -7.78 29.53
N ALA A 591 -3.66 -8.97 28.96
CA ALA A 591 -4.43 -10.16 29.30
C ALA A 591 -3.49 -11.32 29.68
N ILE A 592 -3.91 -12.13 30.66
CA ILE A 592 -3.15 -13.28 31.13
C ILE A 592 -4.03 -14.54 31.14
N ALA A 593 -3.41 -15.70 30.99
CA ALA A 593 -4.10 -16.99 31.04
C ALA A 593 -3.27 -18.05 31.77
N GLY A 594 -3.93 -19.08 32.29
CA GLY A 594 -3.31 -20.28 32.84
C GLY A 594 -2.99 -21.32 31.75
N ASP A 595 -2.89 -22.59 32.13
CA ASP A 595 -2.66 -23.70 31.20
C ASP A 595 -3.82 -23.92 30.21
N ASP A 596 -5.01 -23.43 30.53
CA ASP A 596 -6.22 -23.49 29.71
C ASP A 596 -6.22 -22.53 28.51
N LYS A 597 -5.34 -21.52 28.53
CA LYS A 597 -5.31 -20.40 27.56
C LYS A 597 -6.60 -19.57 27.51
N GLU A 598 -7.41 -19.62 28.57
CA GLU A 598 -8.56 -18.73 28.71
C GLU A 598 -8.07 -17.38 29.24
N PHE A 599 -7.95 -16.42 28.33
CA PHE A 599 -7.40 -15.11 28.65
C PHE A 599 -8.42 -14.22 29.35
N VAL A 600 -8.01 -13.66 30.50
CA VAL A 600 -8.75 -12.63 31.23
C VAL A 600 -7.96 -11.32 31.24
N TRP A 601 -8.66 -10.19 31.39
CA TRP A 601 -7.99 -8.91 31.56
C TRP A 601 -7.17 -8.89 32.86
N ALA A 602 -5.98 -8.29 32.79
CA ALA A 602 -5.06 -8.17 33.89
C ALA A 602 -4.90 -6.70 34.30
N GLN A 603 -4.64 -6.49 35.58
CA GLN A 603 -4.21 -5.21 36.12
C GLN A 603 -2.72 -5.02 35.80
N ALA A 604 -2.32 -3.78 35.50
CA ALA A 604 -0.94 -3.45 35.20
C ALA A 604 -0.51 -2.13 35.87
N LYS A 605 0.72 -2.09 36.37
CA LYS A 605 1.32 -0.86 36.94
C LYS A 605 2.81 -0.75 36.60
N ILE A 606 3.27 0.48 36.41
CA ILE A 606 4.68 0.79 36.20
C ILE A 606 5.36 0.93 37.57
N GLU A 607 6.46 0.22 37.78
CA GLU A 607 7.34 0.36 38.95
C GLU A 607 8.79 0.57 38.48
N GLY A 608 9.25 1.83 38.53
CA GLY A 608 10.52 2.22 37.93
C GLY A 608 10.52 1.96 36.42
N ASP A 609 11.48 1.14 35.98
CA ASP A 609 11.66 0.77 34.56
C ASP A 609 10.98 -0.56 34.18
N LYS A 610 10.12 -1.08 35.06
CA LYS A 610 9.43 -2.37 34.88
C LYS A 610 7.92 -2.20 34.92
N LEU A 611 7.23 -3.17 34.33
CA LEU A 611 5.78 -3.30 34.43
C LEU A 611 5.43 -4.53 35.27
N ILE A 612 4.51 -4.39 36.21
CA ILE A 612 3.95 -5.50 36.97
C ILE A 612 2.54 -5.76 36.47
N VAL A 613 2.25 -6.99 36.07
CA VAL A 613 0.97 -7.42 35.51
C VAL A 613 0.43 -8.60 36.33
N TRP A 614 -0.85 -8.59 36.70
CA TRP A 614 -1.47 -9.67 37.48
C TRP A 614 -2.99 -9.72 37.30
N SER A 615 -3.60 -10.85 37.65
CA SER A 615 -5.05 -10.99 37.81
C SER A 615 -5.33 -11.84 39.06
N ASP A 616 -6.40 -11.51 39.77
CA ASP A 616 -6.86 -12.30 40.91
C ASP A 616 -7.58 -13.59 40.45
N GLU A 617 -7.99 -13.66 39.18
CA GLU A 617 -8.63 -14.83 38.57
C GLU A 617 -7.61 -15.89 38.10
N VAL A 618 -6.37 -15.48 37.81
CA VAL A 618 -5.31 -16.37 37.28
C VAL A 618 -4.16 -16.45 38.28
N LEU A 619 -4.23 -17.46 39.15
CA LEU A 619 -3.25 -17.65 40.23
C LEU A 619 -1.88 -18.14 39.73
N ASN A 620 -1.85 -18.88 38.61
CA ASN A 620 -0.64 -19.47 38.03
C ASN A 620 -0.52 -19.07 36.55
N PRO A 621 -0.13 -17.82 36.23
CA PRO A 621 -0.10 -17.37 34.85
C PRO A 621 0.95 -18.14 34.03
N LYS A 622 0.54 -18.56 32.83
CA LYS A 622 1.37 -19.28 31.84
C LYS A 622 1.52 -18.51 30.53
N TYR A 623 0.61 -17.58 30.27
CA TYR A 623 0.61 -16.75 29.08
C TYR A 623 0.31 -15.31 29.46
N ILE A 624 0.93 -14.39 28.74
CA ILE A 624 0.64 -12.97 28.79
C ILE A 624 0.63 -12.40 27.38
N ARG A 625 -0.31 -11.50 27.11
CA ARG A 625 -0.37 -10.74 25.87
C ARG A 625 -0.71 -9.29 26.13
N TYR A 626 -0.21 -8.42 25.25
CA TYR A 626 -0.48 -6.99 25.25
C TYR A 626 -1.10 -6.56 23.92
N ALA A 627 -2.18 -5.79 23.96
CA ALA A 627 -2.85 -5.17 22.81
C ALA A 627 -3.20 -6.19 21.71
N TRP A 628 -3.68 -7.37 22.10
CA TRP A 628 -3.93 -8.51 21.23
C TRP A 628 -5.37 -8.51 20.68
N ALA A 629 -5.59 -7.68 19.65
CA ALA A 629 -6.84 -7.63 18.87
C ALA A 629 -6.59 -6.99 17.50
N ASN A 630 -7.57 -7.04 16.59
CA ASN A 630 -7.52 -6.26 15.34
C ASN A 630 -7.41 -4.76 15.66
N ASN A 631 -8.25 -4.30 16.60
CA ASN A 631 -8.29 -2.96 17.13
C ASN A 631 -8.44 -3.02 18.68
N PRO A 632 -7.33 -3.10 19.43
CA PRO A 632 -7.34 -3.01 20.90
C PRO A 632 -7.87 -1.64 21.36
N TYR A 633 -8.54 -1.59 22.51
CA TYR A 633 -9.15 -0.36 23.00
C TYR A 633 -8.12 0.57 23.64
N ASN A 634 -7.68 1.58 22.88
CA ASN A 634 -6.77 2.65 23.34
C ASN A 634 -5.55 2.13 24.13
N PRO A 635 -4.66 1.33 23.51
CA PRO A 635 -3.44 0.87 24.16
C PRO A 635 -2.56 2.06 24.59
N ASN A 636 -2.40 2.25 25.90
CA ASN A 636 -1.81 3.46 26.49
C ASN A 636 -0.39 3.28 27.05
N PHE A 637 0.27 2.14 26.83
CA PHE A 637 1.62 1.87 27.33
C PHE A 637 2.73 2.36 26.38
N TYR A 638 3.54 3.31 26.84
CA TYR A 638 4.52 4.07 26.05
C TYR A 638 5.86 4.22 26.78
N ASN A 639 6.89 4.65 26.06
CA ASN A 639 8.03 5.33 26.67
C ASN A 639 7.80 6.85 26.78
N LYS A 640 8.61 7.53 27.58
CA LYS A 640 8.52 8.98 27.82
C LYS A 640 8.83 9.85 26.59
N GLU A 641 9.44 9.27 25.56
CA GLU A 641 9.64 9.93 24.26
C GLU A 641 8.38 9.88 23.37
N GLY A 642 7.29 9.27 23.85
CA GLY A 642 6.00 9.27 23.16
C GLY A 642 5.86 8.19 22.10
N LEU A 643 6.67 7.12 22.16
CA LEU A 643 6.58 5.98 21.25
C LEU A 643 5.85 4.79 21.91
N PRO A 644 4.87 4.17 21.22
CA PRO A 644 4.03 3.12 21.79
C PRO A 644 4.77 1.79 21.94
N ALA A 645 4.38 1.00 22.94
CA ALA A 645 4.84 -0.38 23.06
C ALA A 645 4.28 -1.28 21.95
N SER A 646 5.09 -2.24 21.49
CA SER A 646 4.63 -3.25 20.51
C SER A 646 3.68 -4.26 21.15
N PRO A 647 2.58 -4.66 20.49
CA PRO A 647 1.85 -5.87 20.85
C PRO A 647 2.76 -7.09 20.85
N PHE A 648 2.45 -8.06 21.71
CA PHE A 648 3.15 -9.34 21.81
C PHE A 648 2.27 -10.39 22.49
N GLU A 649 2.63 -11.66 22.33
CA GLU A 649 2.21 -12.76 23.20
C GLU A 649 3.44 -13.57 23.64
N ILE A 650 3.53 -13.89 24.93
CA ILE A 650 4.63 -14.65 25.52
C ILE A 650 4.06 -15.82 26.34
N LYS A 651 4.66 -16.99 26.13
CA LYS A 651 4.58 -18.11 27.07
C LYS A 651 5.62 -17.91 28.16
N LEU A 652 5.18 -17.91 29.42
CA LEU A 652 5.97 -17.62 30.63
C LEU A 652 6.82 -18.82 31.08
#